data_AF-A0A1R2CK79-F1
#
_entry.id   AF-A0A1R2CK79-F1
#
_cell.length_a   1.000
_cell.length_b   1.000
_cell.length_c   1.000
_cell.angle_alpha   90.00
_cell.angle_beta   90.00
_cell.angle_gamma   90.00
#
_symmetry.space_group_name_H-M   'P 1'
#
loop_
_entity.id
_entity.type
_entity.pdbx_description
1 polymer ?
#
loop_
_entity_poly.entity_id
_entity_poly.type
_entity_poly.pdbx_seq_one_letter_code
_entity_poly.pdbx_strand_id
1 'polypeptide(L)'
;MEYLDYLKALSSGDPLQQISSIPRIVCVIKEQPSSILVNTIAITMAVEFTQASNRVRYFIAEFFNQCSVEMCMIRNKQEFFHHLMSVLDLNNPVAQCLMLKIVGYLAPLLTDMIEVHHKVLLALEGVHRQVKEVAYSILPSLITYCPSISKHVFDKYIPEHYVIKICKVIPDDEISIKRAYSYIVRNFPEEQTMELLFILACRSRSFANHAKGILARHSQISKLAKLSKLYGRESLLSDRELSLIDNFESQPQEINSISIYDLLQKPHLDEKHYKYVFTHWRVTDKYIWIVKRLEILEENFLCYKLLYKLKIPSSYLSTIKEYTLDLALCLIRGGWHGSMYEIIFSLNNWEQYLCACEMMMQGLHTEAYHVFMNIKDRFCGVNEHVYEWITSLVHITSFESSKTGGFDAFSHLGCLGLFECIYFHSEFYLTRYLFVTALNEVVQGKNGAETMYAIRGKFDKLLYVFRKPLKNTTYILKKWRDLAGMMGLCMTCLAEKQDFLPVLKQFYPISSSLLEGVFGATTSQEVSRFILSIPAEYPKQFFIFPRPISLNLHINSDLYAKISKNSEFVLELSAKVREISHKPPVIRFIFKCANGNKEEFCIEKEKQVSAAGVCSLSLPFMLNSSGIFALRIKASILNAQGREIGKPEHAEIILECI
;
A
#
# COMPACT_ATOMS: atom_id res chain seq x y z
N MET A 1 37.36 -2.19 21.68
CA MET A 1 38.41 -1.25 22.14
C MET A 1 38.64 -0.11 21.15
N GLU A 2 38.54 -0.33 19.84
CA GLU A 2 38.80 0.70 18.80
C GLU A 2 37.98 2.00 18.93
N TYR A 3 36.73 1.93 19.40
CA TYR A 3 35.90 3.14 19.56
C TYR A 3 36.44 4.12 20.64
N LEU A 4 37.21 3.62 21.62
CA LEU A 4 37.82 4.49 22.63
C LEU A 4 38.87 5.41 22.02
N ASP A 5 39.58 4.94 21.00
CA ASP A 5 40.57 5.76 20.30
C ASP A 5 39.91 6.82 19.41
N TYR A 6 38.74 6.52 18.85
CA TYR A 6 37.93 7.53 18.17
C TYR A 6 37.39 8.59 19.12
N LEU A 7 36.98 8.21 20.33
CA LEU A 7 36.57 9.16 21.37
C LEU A 7 37.73 10.02 21.86
N LYS A 8 38.93 9.45 22.03
CA LYS A 8 40.13 10.24 22.33
C LYS A 8 40.47 11.23 21.21
N ALA A 9 40.38 10.80 19.95
CA ALA A 9 40.59 11.68 18.80
C ALA A 9 39.54 12.80 18.74
N LEU A 10 38.30 12.52 19.11
CA LEU A 10 37.23 13.51 19.23
C LEU A 10 37.50 14.53 20.36
N SER A 11 38.15 14.14 21.45
CA SER A 11 38.52 15.04 22.56
C SER A 11 39.95 15.58 22.50
N SER A 12 40.63 15.44 21.35
CA SER A 12 42.02 15.88 21.17
C SER A 12 42.20 17.40 21.14
N GLY A 13 41.13 18.16 20.88
CA GLY A 13 41.17 19.60 20.62
C GLY A 13 41.71 20.00 19.24
N ASP A 14 42.25 19.05 18.45
CA ASP A 14 42.66 19.28 17.06
C ASP A 14 41.45 19.12 16.11
N PRO A 15 40.96 20.20 15.47
CA PRO A 15 39.79 20.13 14.60
C PRO A 15 39.87 19.09 13.50
N LEU A 16 41.06 18.80 12.96
CA LEU A 16 41.21 17.82 11.89
C LEU A 16 41.02 16.39 12.40
N GLN A 17 41.62 16.06 13.54
CA GLN A 17 41.42 14.77 14.20
C GLN A 17 39.96 14.58 14.60
N GLN A 18 39.35 15.61 15.19
CA GLN A 18 37.93 15.61 15.56
C GLN A 18 37.05 15.27 14.35
N ILE A 19 37.19 16.01 13.25
CA ILE A 19 36.40 15.79 12.03
C ILE A 19 36.65 14.39 11.45
N SER A 20 37.90 13.91 11.46
CA SER A 20 38.24 12.58 10.92
C SER A 20 37.65 11.42 11.74
N SER A 21 37.43 11.63 13.04
CA SER A 21 36.88 10.61 13.95
C SER A 21 35.37 10.43 13.79
N ILE A 22 34.62 11.51 13.49
CA ILE A 22 33.16 11.51 13.47
C ILE A 22 32.56 10.44 12.52
N PRO A 23 32.99 10.29 11.25
CA PRO A 23 32.45 9.26 10.36
C PRO A 23 32.66 7.83 10.88
N ARG A 24 33.77 7.58 11.58
CA ARG A 24 34.07 6.27 12.18
C ARG A 24 33.14 6.00 13.36
N ILE A 25 32.88 7.02 14.18
CA ILE A 25 31.92 6.95 15.28
C ILE A 25 30.50 6.66 14.75
N VAL A 26 30.09 7.29 13.62
CA VAL A 26 28.82 6.96 12.95
C VAL A 26 28.74 5.47 12.59
N CYS A 27 29.78 4.91 11.97
CA CYS A 27 29.81 3.50 11.58
C CYS A 27 29.64 2.58 12.80
N VAL A 28 30.40 2.85 13.87
CA VAL A 28 30.34 2.06 15.11
C VAL A 28 28.94 2.08 15.73
N ILE A 29 28.28 3.24 15.79
CA ILE A 29 26.93 3.36 16.35
C ILE A 29 25.91 2.57 15.52
N LYS A 30 26.01 2.64 14.19
CA LYS A 30 25.07 1.97 13.30
C LYS A 30 25.24 0.46 13.27
N GLU A 31 26.49 -0.01 13.35
CA GLU A 31 26.79 -1.45 13.35
C GLU A 31 26.44 -2.11 14.69
N GLN A 32 26.69 -1.43 15.80
CA GLN A 32 26.52 -1.99 17.15
C GLN A 32 25.86 -0.99 18.11
N PRO A 33 24.58 -0.64 17.90
CA PRO A 33 23.88 0.29 18.79
C PRO A 33 23.64 -0.37 20.15
N SER A 34 24.27 0.16 21.20
CA SER A 34 23.91 -0.17 22.59
C SER A 34 23.59 1.11 23.35
N SER A 35 22.61 1.05 24.26
CA SER A 35 22.18 2.26 24.98
C SER A 35 23.30 2.89 25.81
N ILE A 36 24.26 2.09 26.28
CA ILE A 36 25.43 2.60 27.02
C ILE A 36 26.34 3.37 26.07
N LEU A 37 26.71 2.75 24.94
CA LEU A 37 27.59 3.35 23.94
C LEU A 37 26.99 4.63 23.36
N VAL A 38 25.72 4.58 22.94
CA VAL A 38 24.99 5.74 22.41
C VAL A 38 24.96 6.86 23.44
N ASN A 39 24.63 6.56 24.70
CA ASN A 39 24.57 7.59 25.75
C ASN A 39 25.95 8.23 26.00
N THR A 40 27.01 7.43 26.08
CA THR A 40 28.38 7.93 26.25
C THR A 40 28.78 8.83 25.08
N ILE A 41 28.60 8.36 23.84
CA ILE A 41 28.98 9.13 22.66
C ILE A 41 28.14 10.41 22.55
N ALA A 42 26.84 10.35 22.80
CA ALA A 42 25.96 11.51 22.73
C ALA A 42 26.39 12.60 23.71
N ILE A 43 26.69 12.23 24.96
CA ILE A 43 27.19 13.18 25.98
C ILE A 43 28.55 13.74 25.56
N THR A 44 29.50 12.91 25.12
CA THR A 44 30.81 13.39 24.64
C THR A 44 30.65 14.36 23.47
N MET A 45 29.82 14.03 22.47
CA MET A 45 29.53 14.92 21.34
C MET A 45 28.89 16.23 21.80
N ALA A 46 27.99 16.20 22.78
CA ALA A 46 27.37 17.40 23.33
C ALA A 46 28.39 18.30 24.04
N VAL A 47 29.30 17.72 24.84
CA VAL A 47 30.39 18.45 25.51
C VAL A 47 31.30 19.09 24.47
N GLU A 48 31.78 18.31 23.49
CA GLU A 48 32.67 18.81 22.44
C GLU A 48 32.00 19.89 21.59
N PHE A 49 30.70 19.77 21.31
CA PHE A 49 29.93 20.77 20.58
C PHE A 49 29.97 22.15 21.25
N THR A 50 30.00 22.22 22.59
CA THR A 50 30.05 23.51 23.31
C THR A 50 31.36 24.26 23.05
N GLN A 51 32.50 23.57 23.02
CA GLN A 51 33.84 24.17 22.92
C GLN A 51 34.37 24.22 21.47
N ALA A 52 33.77 23.46 20.57
CA ALA A 52 34.18 23.30 19.18
C ALA A 52 34.15 24.60 18.35
N SER A 53 34.98 24.65 17.30
CA SER A 53 34.81 25.62 16.22
C SER A 53 33.50 25.37 15.43
N ASN A 54 32.96 26.39 14.74
CA ASN A 54 31.75 26.22 13.93
C ASN A 54 31.88 25.12 12.86
N ARG A 55 33.11 24.87 12.36
CA ARG A 55 33.38 23.79 11.42
C ARG A 55 33.18 22.41 12.05
N VAL A 56 33.72 22.19 13.25
CA VAL A 56 33.54 20.92 13.98
C VAL A 56 32.09 20.76 14.43
N ARG A 57 31.44 21.83 14.92
CA ARG A 57 30.01 21.84 15.26
C ARG A 57 29.13 21.39 14.09
N TYR A 58 29.46 21.78 12.86
CA TYR A 58 28.73 21.34 11.68
C TYR A 58 28.77 19.81 11.52
N PHE A 59 29.96 19.20 11.61
CA PHE A 59 30.09 17.74 11.52
C PHE A 59 29.41 17.01 12.69
N ILE A 60 29.44 17.58 13.90
CA ILE A 60 28.69 17.04 15.04
C ILE A 60 27.17 17.14 14.80
N ALA A 61 26.68 18.24 14.23
CA ALA A 61 25.26 18.36 13.87
C ALA A 61 24.85 17.33 12.79
N GLU A 62 25.71 17.09 11.79
CA GLU A 62 25.48 16.03 10.79
C GLU A 62 25.57 14.62 11.37
N PHE A 63 26.39 14.41 12.40
CA PHE A 63 26.40 13.16 13.15
C PHE A 63 25.04 12.87 13.78
N PHE A 64 24.43 13.86 14.46
CA PHE A 64 23.10 13.70 15.06
C PHE A 64 22.00 13.52 14.01
N ASN A 65 22.13 14.14 12.84
CA ASN A 65 21.24 13.90 11.71
C ASN A 65 21.30 12.43 11.26
N GLN A 66 22.51 11.92 11.01
CA GLN A 66 22.75 10.58 10.48
C GLN A 66 22.43 9.46 11.47
N CYS A 67 22.52 9.72 12.77
CA CYS A 67 22.28 8.74 13.83
C CYS A 67 20.98 9.03 14.62
N SER A 68 20.07 9.82 14.07
CA SER A 68 18.87 10.31 14.77
C SER A 68 18.01 9.18 15.36
N VAL A 69 17.96 8.02 14.70
CA VAL A 69 17.23 6.82 15.15
C VAL A 69 17.91 6.19 16.36
N GLU A 70 19.22 5.99 16.29
CA GLU A 70 20.01 5.39 17.38
C GLU A 70 20.02 6.31 18.61
N MET A 71 20.01 7.63 18.42
CA MET A 71 19.95 8.62 19.50
C MET A 71 18.68 8.52 20.35
N CYS A 72 17.61 7.85 19.89
CA CYS A 72 16.45 7.53 20.74
C CYS A 72 16.82 6.68 21.97
N MET A 73 18.00 6.02 21.98
CA MET A 73 18.48 5.20 23.09
C MET A 73 19.22 5.99 24.20
N ILE A 74 19.34 7.32 24.08
CA ILE A 74 19.95 8.18 25.11
C ILE A 74 19.14 8.06 26.41
N ARG A 75 19.81 7.68 27.50
CA ARG A 75 19.20 7.51 28.83
C ARG A 75 19.25 8.81 29.64
N ASN A 76 20.39 9.48 29.67
CA ASN A 76 20.56 10.72 30.43
C ASN A 76 20.24 11.95 29.58
N LYS A 77 18.95 12.13 29.26
CA LYS A 77 18.47 13.24 28.43
C LYS A 77 18.79 14.61 29.05
N GLN A 78 18.69 14.72 30.38
CA GLN A 78 18.90 15.97 31.11
C GLN A 78 20.33 16.47 30.97
N GLU A 79 21.32 15.62 31.26
CA GLU A 79 22.74 15.96 31.12
C GLU A 79 23.09 16.29 29.66
N PHE A 80 22.62 15.48 28.72
CA PHE A 80 22.84 15.70 27.29
C PHE A 80 22.34 17.07 26.82
N PHE A 81 21.09 17.43 27.13
CA PHE A 81 20.53 18.71 26.71
C PHE A 81 21.06 19.89 27.53
N HIS A 82 21.48 19.69 28.79
CA HIS A 82 22.11 20.74 29.59
C HIS A 82 23.35 21.32 28.89
N HIS A 83 24.25 20.46 28.39
CA HIS A 83 25.42 20.89 27.64
C HIS A 83 25.02 21.66 26.37
N LEU A 84 24.10 21.10 25.60
CA LEU A 84 23.68 21.67 24.33
C LEU A 84 22.96 23.02 24.46
N MET A 85 22.12 23.20 25.48
CA MET A 85 21.34 24.43 25.67
C MET A 85 22.21 25.65 25.99
N SER A 86 23.39 25.46 26.59
CA SER A 86 24.34 26.55 26.81
C SER A 86 24.76 27.26 25.52
N VAL A 87 24.75 26.55 24.38
CA VAL A 87 25.10 27.12 23.07
C VAL A 87 24.05 28.09 22.55
N LEU A 88 22.79 27.97 22.97
CA LEU A 88 21.74 28.91 22.59
C LEU A 88 21.94 30.29 23.23
N ASP A 89 22.65 30.36 24.35
CA ASP A 89 22.95 31.62 25.05
C ASP A 89 24.21 32.32 24.52
N LEU A 90 24.96 31.69 23.60
CA LEU A 90 26.14 32.29 22.97
C LEU A 90 25.77 33.34 21.92
N ASN A 91 26.55 34.42 21.85
CA ASN A 91 26.47 35.44 20.78
C ASN A 91 27.03 34.96 19.42
N ASN A 92 26.82 33.69 19.07
CA ASN A 92 27.26 33.09 17.81
C ASN A 92 26.06 32.46 17.10
N PRO A 93 25.46 33.17 16.13
CA PRO A 93 24.22 32.72 15.52
C PRO A 93 24.39 31.45 14.66
N VAL A 94 25.60 31.18 14.14
CA VAL A 94 25.86 29.93 13.41
C VAL A 94 25.82 28.74 14.37
N ALA A 95 26.42 28.87 15.55
CA ALA A 95 26.36 27.83 16.58
C ALA A 95 24.92 27.61 17.07
N GLN A 96 24.16 28.69 17.28
CA GLN A 96 22.74 28.63 17.63
C GLN A 96 21.92 27.90 16.56
N CYS A 97 22.13 28.20 15.27
CA CYS A 97 21.48 27.51 14.15
C CYS A 97 21.79 26.02 14.13
N LEU A 98 23.07 25.63 14.29
CA LEU A 98 23.47 24.22 14.31
C LEU A 98 22.87 23.50 15.51
N MET A 99 22.80 24.17 16.66
CA MET A 99 22.17 23.63 17.85
C MET A 99 20.67 23.39 17.63
N LEU A 100 19.94 24.37 17.09
CA LEU A 100 18.52 24.22 16.77
C LEU A 100 18.29 23.07 15.77
N LYS A 101 19.19 22.85 14.80
CA LYS A 101 19.09 21.67 13.92
C LYS A 101 19.20 20.36 14.71
N ILE A 102 20.13 20.25 15.66
CA ILE A 102 20.24 19.09 16.56
C ILE A 102 18.94 18.89 17.35
N VAL A 103 18.36 19.97 17.90
CA VAL A 103 17.02 19.92 18.56
C VAL A 103 15.97 19.34 17.60
N GLY A 104 15.95 19.79 16.35
CA GLY A 104 15.02 19.31 15.34
C GLY A 104 15.17 17.82 15.01
N TYR A 105 16.42 17.34 14.86
CA TYR A 105 16.71 15.93 14.61
C TYR A 105 16.35 15.03 15.80
N LEU A 106 16.45 15.57 17.02
CA LEU A 106 16.22 14.85 18.26
C LEU A 106 14.86 15.18 18.90
N ALA A 107 13.92 15.71 18.13
CA ALA A 107 12.57 16.05 18.60
C ALA A 107 11.85 14.91 19.38
N PRO A 108 11.98 13.61 19.02
CA PRO A 108 11.38 12.51 19.79
C PRO A 108 11.90 12.39 21.23
N LEU A 109 13.09 12.90 21.54
CA LEU A 109 13.65 12.86 22.89
C LEU A 109 13.10 13.97 23.80
N LEU A 110 12.47 14.99 23.21
CA LEU A 110 12.16 16.26 23.88
C LEU A 110 10.76 16.33 24.50
N THR A 111 9.94 15.28 24.41
CA THR A 111 8.53 15.30 24.82
C THR A 111 8.27 15.97 26.18
N ASP A 112 9.15 15.72 27.16
CA ASP A 112 9.03 16.23 28.54
C ASP A 112 10.07 17.31 28.92
N MET A 113 10.85 17.81 27.95
CA MET A 113 11.96 18.75 28.18
C MET A 113 11.50 20.21 28.04
N ILE A 114 10.69 20.67 29.00
CA ILE A 114 10.08 22.01 29.00
C ILE A 114 11.13 23.14 28.88
N GLU A 115 12.29 22.97 29.51
CA GLU A 115 13.39 23.95 29.43
C GLU A 115 13.90 24.15 28.01
N VAL A 116 14.02 23.05 27.24
CA VAL A 116 14.43 23.10 25.83
C VAL A 116 13.34 23.77 24.99
N HIS A 117 12.07 23.44 25.25
CA HIS A 117 10.94 24.09 24.58
C HIS A 117 10.96 25.61 24.79
N HIS A 118 11.20 26.06 26.03
CA HIS A 118 11.31 27.49 26.34
C HIS A 118 12.45 28.15 25.55
N LYS A 119 13.63 27.54 25.49
CA LYS A 119 14.77 28.08 24.73
C LYS A 119 14.49 28.16 23.23
N VAL A 120 13.80 27.17 22.64
CA VAL A 120 13.35 27.23 21.24
C VAL A 120 12.36 28.38 21.02
N LEU A 121 11.42 28.58 21.96
CA LEU A 121 10.44 29.67 21.88
C LEU A 121 11.12 31.05 21.99
N LEU A 122 12.19 31.19 22.75
CA LEU A 122 13.03 32.39 22.77
C LEU A 122 13.78 32.58 21.45
N ALA A 123 14.27 31.50 20.84
CA ALA A 123 14.97 31.56 19.55
C ALA A 123 14.07 32.06 18.40
N LEU A 124 12.75 31.80 18.46
CA LEU A 124 11.77 32.39 17.53
C LEU A 124 11.68 33.92 17.63
N GLU A 125 11.96 34.47 18.81
CA GLU A 125 11.94 35.91 19.08
C GLU A 125 13.34 36.56 18.96
N GLY A 126 14.41 35.75 18.95
CA GLY A 126 15.80 36.20 19.03
C GLY A 126 16.25 37.11 17.88
N VAL A 127 17.17 38.05 18.14
CA VAL A 127 17.51 39.15 17.21
C VAL A 127 18.00 38.68 15.83
N HIS A 128 18.70 37.55 15.75
CA HIS A 128 19.31 37.06 14.50
C HIS A 128 18.31 36.36 13.59
N ARG A 129 18.07 36.93 12.40
CA ARG A 129 17.15 36.38 11.38
C ARG A 129 17.39 34.90 11.05
N GLN A 130 18.64 34.50 10.82
CA GLN A 130 18.98 33.12 10.49
C GLN A 130 18.59 32.11 11.59
N VAL A 131 18.67 32.53 12.86
CA VAL A 131 18.31 31.70 14.01
C VAL A 131 16.80 31.54 14.07
N LYS A 132 16.03 32.62 13.85
CA LYS A 132 14.57 32.56 13.73
C LYS A 132 14.13 31.62 12.62
N GLU A 133 14.73 31.74 11.43
CA GLU A 133 14.38 30.90 10.28
C GLU A 133 14.62 29.41 10.56
N VAL A 134 15.75 29.06 11.18
CA VAL A 134 16.00 27.68 11.59
C VAL A 134 15.04 27.23 12.69
N ALA A 135 14.74 28.07 13.68
CA ALA A 135 13.77 27.77 14.73
C ALA A 135 12.38 27.47 14.14
N TYR A 136 11.91 28.27 13.18
CA TYR A 136 10.66 27.99 12.47
C TYR A 136 10.73 26.68 11.65
N SER A 137 11.89 26.37 11.05
CA SER A 137 12.06 25.15 10.24
C SER A 137 11.95 23.86 11.05
N ILE A 138 12.28 23.88 12.35
CA ILE A 138 12.23 22.70 13.24
C ILE A 138 10.89 22.55 13.99
N LEU A 139 10.06 23.60 14.02
CA LEU A 139 8.73 23.57 14.65
C LEU A 139 7.84 22.41 14.18
N PRO A 140 7.79 22.06 12.88
CA PRO A 140 7.06 20.89 12.41
C PRO A 140 7.38 19.63 13.22
N SER A 141 8.67 19.27 13.31
CA SER A 141 9.12 18.09 14.07
C SER A 141 8.79 18.21 15.56
N LEU A 142 9.03 19.37 16.16
CA LEU A 142 8.76 19.57 17.59
C LEU A 142 7.28 19.45 17.92
N ILE A 143 6.40 20.03 17.12
CA ILE A 143 4.95 19.94 17.35
C ILE A 143 4.48 18.49 17.19
N THR A 144 5.04 17.73 16.24
CA THR A 144 4.72 16.30 16.05
C THR A 144 5.04 15.46 17.29
N TYR A 145 6.19 15.68 17.93
CA TYR A 145 6.65 14.83 19.05
C TYR A 145 6.40 15.43 20.45
N CYS A 146 6.16 16.73 20.54
CA CYS A 146 6.05 17.47 21.80
C CYS A 146 4.74 18.29 21.84
N PRO A 147 3.58 17.68 22.11
CA PRO A 147 2.29 18.38 22.10
C PRO A 147 2.21 19.56 23.07
N SER A 148 3.02 19.58 24.13
CA SER A 148 3.10 20.68 25.11
C SER A 148 3.57 22.00 24.48
N ILE A 149 4.46 21.95 23.48
CA ILE A 149 4.98 23.16 22.81
C ILE A 149 3.93 23.81 21.92
N SER A 150 2.96 23.04 21.42
CA SER A 150 1.91 23.51 20.50
C SER A 150 1.17 24.73 21.05
N LYS A 151 0.85 24.72 22.35
CA LYS A 151 0.17 25.83 23.04
C LYS A 151 0.90 27.14 22.81
N HIS A 152 2.17 27.16 23.18
CA HIS A 152 2.98 28.37 23.15
C HIS A 152 3.33 28.81 21.73
N VAL A 153 3.53 27.86 20.82
CA VAL A 153 3.80 28.16 19.41
C VAL A 153 2.60 28.87 18.78
N PHE A 154 1.39 28.33 18.99
CA PHE A 154 0.15 28.91 18.49
C PHE A 154 -0.33 30.16 19.26
N ASP A 155 0.37 30.58 20.32
CA ASP A 155 0.14 31.88 20.95
C ASP A 155 1.00 33.00 20.31
N LYS A 156 2.04 32.66 19.52
CA LYS A 156 2.96 33.61 18.88
C LYS A 156 2.64 33.81 17.40
N TYR A 157 3.08 34.94 16.84
CA TYR A 157 3.00 35.17 15.40
C TYR A 157 3.98 34.26 14.64
N ILE A 158 3.49 33.53 13.65
CA ILE A 158 4.20 32.55 12.81
C ILE A 158 3.99 32.99 11.35
N PRO A 159 5.06 33.10 10.54
CA PRO A 159 4.92 33.42 9.13
C PRO A 159 4.06 32.38 8.38
N GLU A 160 3.24 32.85 7.45
CA GLU A 160 2.24 32.06 6.70
C GLU A 160 2.80 30.75 6.12
N HIS A 161 3.97 30.79 5.48
CA HIS A 161 4.58 29.63 4.84
C HIS A 161 4.99 28.51 5.83
N TYR A 162 5.20 28.84 7.10
CA TYR A 162 5.45 27.84 8.15
C TYR A 162 4.15 27.25 8.70
N VAL A 163 3.07 28.04 8.77
CA VAL A 163 1.77 27.56 9.26
C VAL A 163 1.24 26.42 8.41
N ILE A 164 1.39 26.50 7.08
CA ILE A 164 1.03 25.39 6.17
C ILE A 164 1.83 24.12 6.50
N LYS A 165 3.13 24.23 6.74
CA LYS A 165 3.99 23.08 7.10
C LYS A 165 3.57 22.49 8.44
N ILE A 166 3.30 23.33 9.43
CA ILE A 166 2.84 22.93 10.76
C ILE A 166 1.49 22.21 10.69
N CYS A 167 0.52 22.75 9.95
CA CYS A 167 -0.80 22.13 9.78
C CYS A 167 -0.70 20.74 9.13
N LYS A 168 0.33 20.50 8.31
CA LYS A 168 0.58 19.20 7.68
C LYS A 168 1.21 18.16 8.60
N VAL A 169 1.74 18.52 9.77
CA VAL A 169 2.44 17.57 10.66
C VAL A 169 1.98 17.62 12.11
N ILE A 170 1.02 18.48 12.41
CA ILE A 170 0.44 18.58 13.75
C ILE A 170 -0.09 17.20 14.18
N PRO A 171 0.12 16.80 15.45
CA PRO A 171 -0.44 15.56 15.96
C PRO A 171 -1.95 15.52 15.77
N ASP A 172 -2.48 14.32 15.52
CA ASP A 172 -3.92 14.15 15.28
C ASP A 172 -4.76 14.19 16.59
N ASP A 173 -4.20 14.73 17.68
CA ASP A 173 -4.91 14.92 18.93
C ASP A 173 -5.82 16.16 18.87
N GLU A 174 -6.98 16.06 19.50
CA GLU A 174 -8.02 17.08 19.43
C GLU A 174 -7.56 18.44 20.01
N ILE A 175 -6.68 18.43 21.01
CA ILE A 175 -6.22 19.65 21.68
C ILE A 175 -5.28 20.44 20.77
N SER A 176 -4.31 19.78 20.16
CA SER A 176 -3.37 20.39 19.21
C SER A 176 -4.10 20.97 18.00
N ILE A 177 -5.03 20.21 17.42
CA ILE A 177 -5.81 20.68 16.27
C ILE A 177 -6.68 21.89 16.66
N LYS A 178 -7.35 21.87 17.82
CA LYS A 178 -8.13 23.03 18.30
C LYS A 178 -7.27 24.29 18.49
N ARG A 179 -6.05 24.14 19.01
CA ARG A 179 -5.10 25.27 19.17
C ARG A 179 -4.67 25.83 17.82
N ALA A 180 -4.28 24.96 16.88
CA ALA A 180 -3.94 25.38 15.52
C ALA A 180 -5.11 26.10 14.85
N TYR A 181 -6.32 25.55 14.98
CA TYR A 181 -7.52 26.20 14.46
C TYR A 181 -7.74 27.59 15.06
N SER A 182 -7.70 27.71 16.40
CA SER A 182 -7.84 29.00 17.09
C SER A 182 -6.80 30.02 16.64
N TYR A 183 -5.58 29.57 16.37
CA TYR A 183 -4.51 30.41 15.85
C TYR A 183 -4.77 30.88 14.43
N ILE A 184 -5.19 29.96 13.54
CA ILE A 184 -5.48 30.26 12.14
C ILE A 184 -6.57 31.33 12.05
N VAL A 185 -7.70 31.12 12.74
CA VAL A 185 -8.85 32.04 12.72
C VAL A 185 -8.48 33.44 13.22
N ARG A 186 -7.58 33.53 14.21
CA ARG A 186 -7.16 34.81 14.80
C ARG A 186 -6.19 35.59 13.92
N ASN A 187 -5.34 34.92 13.14
CA ASN A 187 -4.18 35.54 12.50
C ASN A 187 -4.25 35.60 10.96
N PHE A 188 -5.18 34.88 10.33
CA PHE A 188 -5.27 34.78 8.88
C PHE A 188 -6.60 35.34 8.36
N PRO A 189 -6.63 35.97 7.17
CA PRO A 189 -7.87 36.35 6.52
C PRO A 189 -8.75 35.14 6.24
N GLU A 190 -10.04 35.39 6.06
CA GLU A 190 -11.08 34.36 5.94
C GLU A 190 -10.79 33.35 4.82
N GLU A 191 -10.35 33.82 3.64
CA GLU A 191 -10.02 32.95 2.51
C GLU A 191 -8.87 31.97 2.81
N GLN A 192 -7.78 32.47 3.42
CA GLN A 192 -6.63 31.64 3.81
C GLN A 192 -6.98 30.70 4.96
N THR A 193 -7.83 31.15 5.89
CA THR A 193 -8.38 30.33 6.97
C THR A 193 -9.10 29.11 6.42
N MET A 194 -9.89 29.24 5.35
CA MET A 194 -10.58 28.12 4.71
C MET A 194 -9.65 27.10 4.06
N GLU A 195 -8.51 27.54 3.52
CA GLU A 195 -7.51 26.65 2.94
C GLU A 195 -6.80 25.84 4.04
N LEU A 196 -6.37 26.52 5.10
CA LEU A 196 -5.69 25.89 6.24
C LEU A 196 -6.63 24.96 7.02
N LEU A 197 -7.89 25.35 7.18
CA LEU A 197 -8.96 24.51 7.75
C LEU A 197 -9.15 23.22 6.97
N PHE A 198 -9.17 23.30 5.64
CA PHE A 198 -9.32 22.15 4.78
C PHE A 198 -8.12 21.20 4.91
N ILE A 199 -6.90 21.73 4.99
CA ILE A 199 -5.69 20.94 5.23
C ILE A 199 -5.78 20.18 6.56
N LEU A 200 -6.20 20.85 7.65
CA LEU A 200 -6.39 20.21 8.95
C LEU A 200 -7.51 19.15 8.92
N ALA A 201 -8.62 19.44 8.24
CA ALA A 201 -9.75 18.52 8.10
C ALA A 201 -9.38 17.26 7.30
N CYS A 202 -8.50 17.37 6.30
CA CYS A 202 -8.03 16.22 5.54
C CYS A 202 -7.16 15.25 6.35
N ARG A 203 -6.59 15.69 7.49
CA ARG A 203 -5.77 14.86 8.36
C ARG A 203 -6.56 14.14 9.45
N SER A 204 -7.51 14.83 10.06
CA SER A 204 -8.24 14.32 11.21
C SER A 204 -9.74 14.23 10.95
N ARG A 205 -10.28 13.00 11.01
CA ARG A 205 -11.72 12.76 10.87
C ARG A 205 -12.53 13.43 11.97
N SER A 206 -12.02 13.47 13.20
CA SER A 206 -12.70 14.14 14.32
C SER A 206 -12.80 15.65 14.06
N PHE A 207 -11.76 16.25 13.51
CA PHE A 207 -11.78 17.66 13.12
C PHE A 207 -12.60 17.93 11.85
N ALA A 208 -12.63 17.01 10.89
CA ALA A 208 -13.44 17.14 9.68
C ALA A 208 -14.93 17.38 9.99
N ASN A 209 -15.44 16.77 11.06
CA ASN A 209 -16.81 17.00 11.56
C ASN A 209 -17.04 18.42 12.10
N HIS A 210 -16.00 19.07 12.62
CA HIS A 210 -16.06 20.47 13.05
C HIS A 210 -15.92 21.41 11.84
N ALA A 211 -14.95 21.12 10.96
CA ALA A 211 -14.65 21.93 9.78
C ALA A 211 -15.77 21.93 8.74
N LYS A 212 -16.54 20.84 8.60
CA LYS A 212 -17.62 20.76 7.60
C LYS A 212 -18.67 21.86 7.77
N GLY A 213 -19.07 22.17 9.01
CA GLY A 213 -20.08 23.19 9.27
C GLY A 213 -19.59 24.59 8.94
N ILE A 214 -18.29 24.83 9.09
CA ILE A 214 -17.64 26.10 8.72
C ILE A 214 -17.52 26.18 7.19
N LEU A 215 -16.97 25.15 6.55
CA LEU A 215 -16.84 25.10 5.09
C LEU A 215 -18.19 25.23 4.38
N ALA A 216 -19.27 24.67 4.95
CA ALA A 216 -20.63 24.76 4.42
C ALA A 216 -21.20 26.18 4.50
N ARG A 217 -20.99 26.88 5.64
CA ARG A 217 -21.44 28.28 5.80
C ARG A 217 -20.78 29.23 4.83
N HIS A 218 -19.51 28.97 4.47
CA HIS A 218 -18.74 29.80 3.55
C HIS A 218 -18.75 29.29 2.10
N SER A 219 -19.73 28.46 1.75
CA SER A 219 -19.95 27.96 0.38
C SER A 219 -18.72 27.27 -0.24
N GLN A 220 -17.86 26.66 0.56
CA GLN A 220 -16.67 25.92 0.10
C GLN A 220 -17.04 24.50 -0.35
N ILE A 221 -18.02 24.39 -1.25
CA ILE A 221 -18.67 23.13 -1.62
C ILE A 221 -17.68 22.15 -2.27
N SER A 222 -16.72 22.65 -3.05
CA SER A 222 -15.66 21.82 -3.67
C SER A 222 -14.75 21.13 -2.65
N LYS A 223 -14.44 21.81 -1.53
CA LYS A 223 -13.65 21.27 -0.42
C LYS A 223 -14.45 20.26 0.41
N LEU A 224 -15.73 20.54 0.65
CA LEU A 224 -16.65 19.59 1.29
C LEU A 224 -16.81 18.29 0.49
N ALA A 225 -16.95 18.39 -0.84
CA ALA A 225 -17.02 17.22 -1.71
C ALA A 225 -15.73 16.38 -1.65
N LYS A 226 -14.56 17.01 -1.54
CA LYS A 226 -13.28 16.30 -1.33
C LYS A 226 -13.22 15.59 0.03
N LEU A 227 -13.61 16.25 1.12
CA LEU A 227 -13.65 15.62 2.45
C LEU A 227 -14.63 14.44 2.50
N SER A 228 -15.78 14.60 1.85
CA SER A 228 -16.81 13.56 1.71
C SER A 228 -16.29 12.32 0.97
N LYS A 229 -15.53 12.52 -0.11
CA LYS A 229 -14.84 11.41 -0.82
C LYS A 229 -13.77 10.74 0.05
N LEU A 230 -13.06 11.50 0.88
CA LEU A 230 -11.94 11.01 1.67
C LEU A 230 -12.38 10.17 2.88
N TYR A 231 -13.48 10.55 3.56
CA TYR A 231 -13.97 9.86 4.76
C TYR A 231 -15.28 9.07 4.57
N GLY A 232 -15.89 9.13 3.38
CA GLY A 232 -17.14 8.46 3.02
C GLY A 232 -18.38 9.35 3.19
N ARG A 233 -19.21 9.42 2.12
CA ARG A 233 -20.37 10.34 1.95
C ARG A 233 -21.34 10.31 3.14
N GLU A 234 -21.78 9.12 3.54
CA GLU A 234 -22.85 8.93 4.52
C GLU A 234 -22.40 9.10 5.98
N SER A 235 -21.08 9.06 6.22
CA SER A 235 -20.55 9.09 7.60
C SER A 235 -20.16 10.48 8.08
N LEU A 236 -19.95 11.42 7.16
CA LEU A 236 -19.39 12.73 7.46
C LEU A 236 -20.40 13.87 7.29
N LEU A 237 -21.35 13.78 6.35
CA LEU A 237 -22.21 14.91 5.97
C LEU A 237 -23.68 14.67 6.34
N SER A 238 -24.38 15.73 6.69
CA SER A 238 -25.85 15.74 6.84
C SER A 238 -26.54 15.76 5.48
N ASP A 239 -27.82 15.36 5.42
CA ASP A 239 -28.62 15.38 4.18
C ASP A 239 -28.68 16.77 3.53
N ARG A 240 -28.67 17.83 4.34
CA ARG A 240 -28.58 19.23 3.87
C ARG A 240 -27.25 19.55 3.21
N GLU A 241 -26.14 19.00 3.69
CA GLU A 241 -24.80 19.21 3.11
C GLU A 241 -24.61 18.34 1.86
N LEU A 242 -25.18 17.13 1.84
CA LEU A 242 -25.20 16.25 0.68
C LEU A 242 -25.98 16.88 -0.48
N SER A 243 -27.18 17.43 -0.22
CA SER A 243 -27.96 18.16 -1.22
C SER A 243 -27.22 19.39 -1.78
N LEU A 244 -26.43 20.11 -0.98
CA LEU A 244 -25.59 21.21 -1.48
C LEU A 244 -24.50 20.72 -2.45
N ILE A 245 -23.88 19.58 -2.17
CA ILE A 245 -22.87 18.96 -3.05
C ILE A 245 -23.53 18.43 -4.33
N ASP A 246 -24.65 17.74 -4.21
CA ASP A 246 -25.35 17.16 -5.36
C ASP A 246 -25.92 18.27 -6.28
N ASN A 247 -26.38 19.40 -5.72
CA ASN A 247 -26.77 20.59 -6.47
C ASN A 247 -25.58 21.30 -7.16
N PHE A 248 -24.40 21.30 -6.52
CA PHE A 248 -23.19 21.87 -7.10
C PHE A 248 -22.60 20.98 -8.22
N GLU A 249 -22.58 19.67 -8.03
CA GLU A 249 -22.08 18.71 -9.05
C GLU A 249 -23.02 18.60 -10.28
N SER A 250 -24.24 19.15 -10.18
CA SER A 250 -25.27 19.15 -11.23
C SER A 250 -25.45 20.49 -12.00
N GLN A 251 -24.81 21.60 -11.60
CA GLN A 251 -24.95 22.90 -12.29
C GLN A 251 -23.79 23.24 -13.25
N PRO A 252 -24.08 23.55 -14.53
CA PRO A 252 -23.26 24.41 -15.38
C PRO A 252 -23.93 25.80 -15.54
N GLN A 253 -23.23 26.87 -15.18
CA GLN A 253 -23.78 28.25 -15.06
C GLN A 253 -24.25 28.90 -16.39
N GLU A 254 -23.99 28.33 -17.57
CA GLU A 254 -24.38 28.92 -18.86
C GLU A 254 -25.61 28.27 -19.55
N ILE A 255 -26.17 27.17 -19.01
CA ILE A 255 -27.12 26.33 -19.78
C ILE A 255 -28.60 26.57 -19.43
N ASN A 256 -28.89 27.41 -18.41
CA ASN A 256 -30.23 27.51 -17.83
C ASN A 256 -31.30 28.25 -18.67
N SER A 257 -30.98 28.77 -19.86
CA SER A 257 -31.94 29.48 -20.72
C SER A 257 -32.24 28.80 -22.07
N ILE A 258 -31.54 27.71 -22.41
CA ILE A 258 -31.67 27.07 -23.72
C ILE A 258 -32.55 25.82 -23.60
N SER A 259 -33.64 25.76 -24.38
CA SER A 259 -34.47 24.56 -24.50
C SER A 259 -33.63 23.36 -24.96
N ILE A 260 -33.88 22.17 -24.41
CA ILE A 260 -33.20 20.92 -24.85
C ILE A 260 -33.33 20.74 -26.37
N TYR A 261 -34.46 21.15 -26.95
CA TYR A 261 -34.70 21.11 -28.40
C TYR A 261 -33.74 22.01 -29.18
N ASP A 262 -33.52 23.23 -28.72
CA ASP A 262 -32.60 24.18 -29.36
C ASP A 262 -31.14 23.73 -29.19
N LEU A 263 -30.84 23.10 -28.03
CA LEU A 263 -29.54 22.50 -27.77
C LEU A 263 -29.24 21.39 -28.78
N LEU A 264 -30.18 20.45 -28.98
CA LEU A 264 -30.02 19.32 -29.90
C LEU A 264 -29.95 19.73 -31.38
N GLN A 265 -30.35 20.95 -31.73
CA GLN A 265 -30.19 21.49 -33.08
C GLN A 265 -28.82 22.14 -33.32
N LYS A 266 -28.07 22.52 -32.27
CA LYS A 266 -26.73 23.12 -32.44
C LYS A 266 -25.78 22.20 -33.21
N PRO A 267 -24.96 22.71 -34.15
CA PRO A 267 -24.08 21.88 -34.97
C PRO A 267 -23.03 21.11 -34.16
N HIS A 268 -22.56 21.68 -33.04
CA HIS A 268 -21.60 21.03 -32.13
C HIS A 268 -22.11 21.05 -30.70
N LEU A 269 -22.03 19.90 -30.03
CA LEU A 269 -22.31 19.73 -28.61
C LEU A 269 -21.03 19.29 -27.91
N ASP A 270 -20.66 20.00 -26.84
CA ASP A 270 -19.57 19.58 -25.97
C ASP A 270 -20.09 18.68 -24.83
N GLU A 271 -19.18 18.10 -24.05
CA GLU A 271 -19.50 17.21 -22.92
C GLU A 271 -20.48 17.84 -21.90
N LYS A 272 -20.46 19.16 -21.73
CA LYS A 272 -21.36 19.88 -20.81
C LYS A 272 -22.79 19.90 -21.33
N HIS A 273 -22.96 20.16 -22.63
CA HIS A 273 -24.26 20.12 -23.28
C HIS A 273 -24.91 18.73 -23.16
N TYR A 274 -24.13 17.67 -23.42
CA TYR A 274 -24.61 16.30 -23.29
C TYR A 274 -24.99 15.92 -21.86
N LYS A 275 -24.20 16.34 -20.87
CA LYS A 275 -24.54 16.14 -19.45
C LYS A 275 -25.86 16.83 -19.08
N TYR A 276 -26.14 18.01 -19.65
CA TYR A 276 -27.39 18.74 -19.43
C TYR A 276 -28.61 18.06 -20.07
N VAL A 277 -28.51 17.65 -21.35
CA VAL A 277 -29.56 16.86 -22.02
C VAL A 277 -29.86 15.62 -21.20
N PHE A 278 -28.83 14.92 -20.74
CA PHE A 278 -28.98 13.71 -19.94
C PHE A 278 -29.74 13.95 -18.62
N THR A 279 -29.44 15.02 -17.88
CA THR A 279 -30.05 15.27 -16.57
C THR A 279 -31.46 15.84 -16.64
N HIS A 280 -31.83 16.50 -17.75
CA HIS A 280 -33.11 17.19 -17.90
C HIS A 280 -34.09 16.51 -18.86
N TRP A 281 -33.70 15.41 -19.50
CA TRP A 281 -34.56 14.63 -20.39
C TRP A 281 -35.77 14.07 -19.64
N ARG A 282 -36.99 14.37 -20.09
CA ARG A 282 -38.21 13.80 -19.52
C ARG A 282 -38.65 12.62 -20.37
N VAL A 283 -39.21 11.59 -19.74
CA VAL A 283 -39.68 10.36 -20.43
C VAL A 283 -40.74 10.65 -21.51
N THR A 284 -41.41 11.80 -21.46
CA THR A 284 -42.37 12.27 -22.46
C THR A 284 -41.74 12.90 -23.72
N ASP A 285 -40.43 13.19 -23.71
CA ASP A 285 -39.74 13.77 -24.87
C ASP A 285 -39.53 12.71 -25.96
N LYS A 286 -39.93 13.04 -27.20
CA LYS A 286 -39.91 12.09 -28.33
C LYS A 286 -38.46 11.72 -28.69
N TYR A 287 -38.07 10.47 -28.41
CA TYR A 287 -36.79 9.85 -28.79
C TYR A 287 -36.43 9.98 -30.28
N ILE A 288 -37.43 10.21 -31.14
CA ILE A 288 -37.29 10.49 -32.59
C ILE A 288 -36.25 11.60 -32.85
N TRP A 289 -36.11 12.60 -31.98
CA TRP A 289 -35.18 13.70 -32.19
C TRP A 289 -33.72 13.33 -31.91
N ILE A 290 -33.47 12.42 -30.96
CA ILE A 290 -32.12 11.88 -30.70
C ILE A 290 -31.72 10.98 -31.87
N VAL A 291 -32.65 10.16 -32.37
CA VAL A 291 -32.42 9.29 -33.54
C VAL A 291 -32.13 10.12 -34.80
N LYS A 292 -32.96 11.13 -35.11
CA LYS A 292 -32.69 12.06 -36.23
C LYS A 292 -31.37 12.80 -36.10
N ARG A 293 -30.91 13.07 -34.87
CA ARG A 293 -29.63 13.74 -34.65
C ARG A 293 -28.45 12.80 -34.87
N LEU A 294 -28.60 11.51 -34.57
CA LEU A 294 -27.62 10.48 -34.88
C LEU A 294 -27.51 10.22 -36.39
N GLU A 295 -28.59 10.39 -37.15
CA GLU A 295 -28.56 10.35 -38.61
C GLU A 295 -27.74 11.50 -39.23
N ILE A 296 -27.58 12.62 -38.52
CA ILE A 296 -26.90 13.84 -39.01
C ILE A 296 -25.42 13.89 -38.61
N LEU A 297 -25.00 13.19 -37.56
CA LEU A 297 -23.65 13.28 -37.00
C LEU A 297 -22.88 11.98 -37.21
N GLU A 298 -21.90 12.00 -38.10
CA GLU A 298 -21.06 10.83 -38.44
C GLU A 298 -20.26 10.29 -37.23
N GLU A 299 -19.90 11.11 -36.24
CA GLU A 299 -19.11 10.64 -35.10
C GLU A 299 -19.42 11.42 -33.81
N ASN A 300 -20.21 10.84 -32.90
CA ASN A 300 -20.21 11.33 -31.51
C ASN A 300 -20.46 10.20 -30.50
N PHE A 301 -19.36 9.68 -29.95
CA PHE A 301 -19.31 8.76 -28.80
C PHE A 301 -20.27 9.15 -27.65
N LEU A 302 -20.49 10.46 -27.44
CA LEU A 302 -21.40 10.96 -26.42
C LEU A 302 -22.88 10.77 -26.75
N CYS A 303 -23.30 10.83 -28.01
CA CYS A 303 -24.67 10.53 -28.41
C CYS A 303 -25.01 9.06 -28.10
N TYR A 304 -24.08 8.14 -28.39
CA TYR A 304 -24.24 6.72 -28.10
C TYR A 304 -24.32 6.41 -26.60
N LYS A 305 -23.54 7.13 -25.79
CA LYS A 305 -23.61 7.03 -24.32
C LYS A 305 -24.95 7.56 -23.77
N LEU A 306 -25.55 8.53 -24.43
CA LEU A 306 -26.88 9.06 -24.12
C LEU A 306 -27.99 8.07 -24.48
N LEU A 307 -27.92 7.45 -25.66
CA LEU A 307 -28.83 6.36 -26.05
C LEU A 307 -28.83 5.23 -25.01
N TYR A 308 -27.64 4.82 -24.58
CA TYR A 308 -27.45 3.78 -23.57
C TYR A 308 -28.15 4.13 -22.25
N LYS A 309 -27.95 5.35 -21.74
CA LYS A 309 -28.54 5.74 -20.45
C LYS A 309 -30.04 6.02 -20.52
N LEU A 310 -30.59 6.37 -21.68
CA LEU A 310 -32.02 6.65 -21.86
C LEU A 310 -32.88 5.40 -22.06
N LYS A 311 -32.29 4.19 -22.09
CA LYS A 311 -33.00 2.91 -22.24
C LYS A 311 -33.97 2.88 -23.43
N ILE A 312 -33.54 3.37 -24.60
CA ILE A 312 -34.39 3.42 -25.79
C ILE A 312 -34.78 1.98 -26.22
N PRO A 313 -36.05 1.71 -26.57
CA PRO A 313 -36.49 0.40 -27.02
C PRO A 313 -35.70 -0.11 -28.24
N SER A 314 -35.38 -1.40 -28.26
CA SER A 314 -34.54 -2.02 -29.31
C SER A 314 -35.12 -1.88 -30.73
N SER A 315 -36.44 -1.76 -30.86
CA SER A 315 -37.13 -1.51 -32.13
C SER A 315 -36.61 -0.28 -32.87
N TYR A 316 -36.16 0.77 -32.15
CA TYR A 316 -35.65 2.01 -32.74
C TYR A 316 -34.14 1.99 -33.03
N LEU A 317 -33.39 1.03 -32.48
CA LEU A 317 -31.98 0.85 -32.83
C LEU A 317 -31.84 0.17 -34.20
N SER A 318 -32.85 -0.62 -34.60
CA SER A 318 -32.89 -1.31 -35.90
C SER A 318 -32.97 -0.39 -37.13
N THR A 319 -33.36 0.88 -36.94
CA THR A 319 -33.40 1.90 -38.02
C THR A 319 -32.04 2.56 -38.26
N ILE A 320 -31.09 2.44 -37.33
CA ILE A 320 -29.73 3.01 -37.44
C ILE A 320 -28.81 1.98 -38.11
N LYS A 321 -29.09 1.64 -39.39
CA LYS A 321 -28.42 0.52 -40.08
C LYS A 321 -27.01 0.82 -40.60
N GLU A 322 -26.61 2.08 -40.71
CA GLU A 322 -25.32 2.45 -41.34
C GLU A 322 -24.12 2.52 -40.37
N TYR A 323 -24.31 2.43 -39.05
CA TYR A 323 -23.25 2.67 -38.05
C TYR A 323 -23.13 1.58 -36.98
N THR A 324 -23.18 0.31 -37.37
CA THR A 324 -23.47 -0.79 -36.43
C THR A 324 -22.26 -1.28 -35.62
N LEU A 325 -21.04 -1.35 -36.18
CA LEU A 325 -19.86 -1.85 -35.45
C LEU A 325 -19.37 -0.86 -34.38
N ASP A 326 -19.14 0.40 -34.74
CA ASP A 326 -18.63 1.40 -33.80
C ASP A 326 -19.63 1.67 -32.68
N LEU A 327 -20.93 1.68 -33.02
CA LEU A 327 -22.01 1.71 -32.03
C LEU A 327 -21.91 0.51 -31.08
N ALA A 328 -21.79 -0.71 -31.61
CA ALA A 328 -21.71 -1.92 -30.79
C ALA A 328 -20.50 -1.90 -29.85
N LEU A 329 -19.31 -1.52 -30.35
CA LEU A 329 -18.09 -1.41 -29.53
C LEU A 329 -18.20 -0.33 -28.46
N CYS A 330 -18.78 0.82 -28.79
CA CYS A 330 -19.03 1.89 -27.82
C CYS A 330 -20.00 1.46 -26.72
N LEU A 331 -21.05 0.72 -27.10
CA LEU A 331 -22.04 0.18 -26.17
C LEU A 331 -21.41 -0.86 -25.23
N ILE A 332 -20.58 -1.77 -25.73
CA ILE A 332 -19.87 -2.78 -24.92
C ILE A 332 -18.98 -2.12 -23.86
N ARG A 333 -18.26 -1.05 -24.23
CA ARG A 333 -17.44 -0.26 -23.28
C ARG A 333 -18.27 0.51 -22.25
N GLY A 334 -19.55 0.78 -22.53
CA GLY A 334 -20.48 1.46 -21.63
C GLY A 334 -21.20 0.55 -20.62
N GLY A 335 -21.15 -0.76 -20.84
CA GLY A 335 -21.83 -1.80 -20.05
C GLY A 335 -22.84 -2.60 -20.88
N TRP A 336 -23.06 -3.86 -20.51
CA TRP A 336 -23.88 -4.80 -21.28
C TRP A 336 -25.40 -4.62 -21.07
N HIS A 337 -26.19 -4.81 -22.13
CA HIS A 337 -27.65 -4.90 -22.06
C HIS A 337 -28.16 -6.03 -22.98
N GLY A 338 -29.16 -6.80 -22.54
CA GLY A 338 -29.63 -7.99 -23.27
C GLY A 338 -30.11 -7.71 -24.71
N SER A 339 -30.58 -6.50 -24.99
CA SER A 339 -30.98 -6.08 -26.35
C SER A 339 -29.80 -5.88 -27.32
N MET A 340 -28.55 -5.90 -26.84
CA MET A 340 -27.37 -5.76 -27.70
C MET A 340 -27.15 -6.98 -28.59
N TYR A 341 -27.67 -8.16 -28.22
CA TYR A 341 -27.59 -9.35 -29.07
C TYR A 341 -28.26 -9.14 -30.44
N GLU A 342 -29.38 -8.42 -30.51
CA GLU A 342 -30.06 -8.16 -31.79
C GLU A 342 -29.18 -7.33 -32.74
N ILE A 343 -28.51 -6.31 -32.18
CA ILE A 343 -27.59 -5.45 -32.95
C ILE A 343 -26.37 -6.26 -33.37
N ILE A 344 -25.72 -6.94 -32.43
CA ILE A 344 -24.50 -7.69 -32.69
C ILE A 344 -24.77 -8.84 -33.68
N PHE A 345 -25.87 -9.58 -33.55
CA PHE A 345 -26.17 -10.69 -34.46
C PHE A 345 -26.60 -10.25 -35.86
N SER A 346 -26.96 -8.96 -36.03
CA SER A 346 -27.16 -8.33 -37.34
C SER A 346 -25.85 -7.96 -38.04
N LEU A 347 -24.74 -7.87 -37.31
CA LEU A 347 -23.40 -7.60 -37.86
C LEU A 347 -22.89 -8.78 -38.68
N ASN A 348 -21.91 -8.53 -39.55
CA ASN A 348 -21.20 -9.63 -40.21
C ASN A 348 -20.32 -10.40 -39.21
N ASN A 349 -19.86 -11.59 -39.59
CA ASN A 349 -19.17 -12.48 -38.64
C ASN A 349 -17.85 -11.88 -38.09
N TRP A 350 -17.15 -11.05 -38.87
CA TRP A 350 -15.90 -10.39 -38.43
C TRP A 350 -16.18 -9.29 -37.40
N GLU A 351 -17.21 -8.49 -37.64
CA GLU A 351 -17.68 -7.46 -36.71
C GLU A 351 -18.17 -8.06 -35.39
N GLN A 352 -18.91 -9.17 -35.45
CA GLN A 352 -19.29 -9.93 -34.26
C GLN A 352 -18.08 -10.42 -33.48
N TYR A 353 -17.05 -10.91 -34.18
CA TYR A 353 -15.80 -11.34 -33.58
C TYR A 353 -15.12 -10.20 -32.80
N LEU A 354 -15.01 -9.01 -33.41
CA LEU A 354 -14.42 -7.83 -32.76
C LEU A 354 -15.20 -7.43 -31.50
N CYS A 355 -16.54 -7.45 -31.56
CA CYS A 355 -17.38 -7.20 -30.40
C CYS A 355 -17.14 -8.22 -29.28
N ALA A 356 -17.07 -9.51 -29.60
CA ALA A 356 -16.80 -10.57 -28.62
C ALA A 356 -15.41 -10.42 -27.96
N CYS A 357 -14.38 -10.02 -28.72
CA CYS A 357 -13.06 -9.72 -28.17
C CYS A 357 -13.08 -8.53 -27.19
N GLU A 358 -13.78 -7.45 -27.53
CA GLU A 358 -13.94 -6.31 -26.60
C GLU A 358 -14.69 -6.72 -25.33
N MET A 359 -15.73 -7.55 -25.43
CA MET A 359 -16.44 -8.11 -24.27
C MET A 359 -15.49 -8.89 -23.35
N MET A 360 -14.60 -9.72 -23.91
CA MET A 360 -13.59 -10.43 -23.12
C MET A 360 -12.67 -9.47 -22.37
N MET A 361 -12.22 -8.37 -23.01
CA MET A 361 -11.37 -7.37 -22.35
C MET A 361 -12.07 -6.65 -21.20
N GLN A 362 -13.40 -6.51 -21.27
CA GLN A 362 -14.23 -5.89 -20.22
C GLN A 362 -14.71 -6.89 -19.15
N GLY A 363 -14.35 -8.17 -19.25
CA GLY A 363 -14.77 -9.21 -18.31
C GLY A 363 -16.20 -9.76 -18.52
N LEU A 364 -16.83 -9.48 -19.67
CA LEU A 364 -18.16 -9.93 -20.06
C LEU A 364 -18.09 -11.30 -20.75
N HIS A 365 -17.56 -12.31 -20.05
CA HIS A 365 -17.22 -13.61 -20.64
C HIS A 365 -18.43 -14.43 -21.05
N THR A 366 -19.54 -14.36 -20.31
CA THR A 366 -20.80 -15.05 -20.65
C THR A 366 -21.37 -14.54 -21.96
N GLU A 367 -21.33 -13.23 -22.15
CA GLU A 367 -21.82 -12.55 -23.35
C GLU A 367 -20.94 -12.85 -24.55
N ALA A 368 -19.61 -12.76 -24.37
CA ALA A 368 -18.64 -13.12 -25.40
C ALA A 368 -18.83 -14.58 -25.86
N TYR A 369 -19.10 -15.51 -24.93
CA TYR A 369 -19.39 -16.91 -25.22
C TYR A 369 -20.58 -17.06 -26.18
N HIS A 370 -21.70 -16.38 -25.90
CA HIS A 370 -22.88 -16.45 -26.76
C HIS A 370 -22.63 -15.88 -28.16
N VAL A 371 -21.83 -14.80 -28.27
CA VAL A 371 -21.46 -14.24 -29.58
C VAL A 371 -20.54 -15.19 -30.34
N PHE A 372 -19.50 -15.75 -29.71
CA PHE A 372 -18.63 -16.73 -30.36
C PHE A 372 -19.37 -18.00 -30.77
N MET A 373 -20.34 -18.47 -29.98
CA MET A 373 -21.20 -19.60 -30.36
C MET A 373 -21.99 -19.31 -31.64
N ASN A 374 -22.61 -18.14 -31.74
CA ASN A 374 -23.33 -17.74 -32.96
C ASN A 374 -22.41 -17.67 -34.19
N ILE A 375 -21.18 -17.16 -34.03
CA ILE A 375 -20.19 -17.13 -35.11
C ILE A 375 -19.77 -18.57 -35.49
N LYS A 376 -19.53 -19.44 -34.49
CA LYS A 376 -19.13 -20.85 -34.69
C LYS A 376 -20.16 -21.60 -35.51
N ASP A 377 -21.44 -21.46 -35.16
CA ASP A 377 -22.54 -22.16 -35.83
C ASP A 377 -22.66 -21.75 -37.31
N ARG A 378 -22.33 -20.50 -37.64
CA ARG A 378 -22.31 -19.99 -39.03
C ARG A 378 -21.09 -20.44 -39.84
N PHE A 379 -19.98 -20.79 -39.20
CA PHE A 379 -18.76 -21.28 -39.89
C PHE A 379 -18.64 -22.81 -39.94
N CYS A 380 -19.59 -23.54 -39.35
CA CYS A 380 -19.64 -24.99 -39.42
C CYS A 380 -19.67 -25.46 -40.88
N GLY A 381 -18.61 -26.14 -41.33
CA GLY A 381 -18.47 -26.68 -42.69
C GLY A 381 -17.97 -25.70 -43.76
N VAL A 382 -17.63 -24.45 -43.41
CA VAL A 382 -17.11 -23.46 -44.38
C VAL A 382 -15.58 -23.44 -44.42
N ASN A 383 -14.93 -23.44 -43.26
CA ASN A 383 -13.47 -23.47 -43.14
C ASN A 383 -13.08 -24.11 -41.80
N GLU A 384 -12.41 -25.26 -41.85
CA GLU A 384 -12.07 -26.07 -40.68
C GLU A 384 -11.16 -25.31 -39.70
N HIS A 385 -10.16 -24.59 -40.19
CA HIS A 385 -9.24 -23.82 -39.35
C HIS A 385 -9.93 -22.66 -38.62
N VAL A 386 -10.81 -21.93 -39.31
CA VAL A 386 -11.56 -20.83 -38.68
C VAL A 386 -12.57 -21.37 -37.67
N TYR A 387 -13.21 -22.50 -37.99
CA TYR A 387 -14.12 -23.19 -37.08
C TYR A 387 -13.43 -23.68 -35.80
N GLU A 388 -12.26 -24.31 -35.91
CA GLU A 388 -11.45 -24.77 -34.77
C GLU A 388 -10.97 -23.59 -33.90
N TRP A 389 -10.57 -22.49 -34.54
CA TRP A 389 -10.14 -21.29 -33.84
C TRP A 389 -11.29 -20.65 -33.04
N ILE A 390 -12.48 -20.47 -33.65
CA ILE A 390 -13.65 -19.94 -32.94
C ILE A 390 -14.08 -20.91 -31.84
N THR A 391 -14.02 -22.23 -32.08
CA THR A 391 -14.32 -23.26 -31.06
C THR A 391 -13.41 -23.11 -29.83
N SER A 392 -12.14 -22.81 -30.04
CA SER A 392 -11.19 -22.55 -28.95
C SER A 392 -11.59 -21.31 -28.14
N LEU A 393 -12.03 -20.23 -28.79
CA LEU A 393 -12.51 -19.01 -28.13
C LEU A 393 -13.82 -19.23 -27.37
N VAL A 394 -14.73 -20.06 -27.90
CA VAL A 394 -15.94 -20.52 -27.20
C VAL A 394 -15.57 -21.23 -25.91
N HIS A 395 -14.60 -22.17 -25.94
CA HIS A 395 -14.19 -22.89 -24.74
C HIS A 395 -13.54 -21.95 -23.69
N ILE A 396 -12.69 -21.02 -24.12
CA ILE A 396 -12.06 -20.03 -23.24
C ILE A 396 -13.13 -19.15 -22.55
N THR A 397 -14.07 -18.60 -23.32
CA THR A 397 -15.13 -17.74 -22.78
C THR A 397 -16.13 -18.50 -21.92
N SER A 398 -16.46 -19.74 -22.27
CA SER A 398 -17.27 -20.64 -21.43
C SER A 398 -16.60 -20.88 -20.08
N PHE A 399 -15.30 -21.21 -20.08
CA PHE A 399 -14.53 -21.43 -18.86
C PHE A 399 -14.52 -20.20 -17.95
N GLU A 400 -14.16 -19.03 -18.48
CA GLU A 400 -14.13 -17.77 -17.73
C GLU A 400 -15.53 -17.31 -17.25
N SER A 401 -16.61 -17.68 -17.97
CA SER A 401 -17.99 -17.37 -17.57
C SER A 401 -18.48 -18.22 -16.39
N SER A 402 -17.97 -19.44 -16.25
CA SER A 402 -18.30 -20.34 -15.15
C SER A 402 -17.52 -19.94 -13.89
N LYS A 403 -18.05 -19.01 -13.10
CA LYS A 403 -17.44 -18.55 -11.82
C LYS A 403 -17.28 -19.64 -10.73
N THR A 404 -17.45 -20.92 -11.07
CA THR A 404 -17.27 -22.09 -10.21
C THR A 404 -16.44 -23.14 -10.96
N GLY A 405 -15.15 -23.20 -10.63
CA GLY A 405 -14.04 -24.07 -11.11
C GLY A 405 -14.30 -25.35 -11.92
N GLY A 406 -13.29 -25.76 -12.71
CA GLY A 406 -13.19 -27.13 -13.21
C GLY A 406 -12.11 -27.36 -14.27
N PHE A 407 -11.16 -28.25 -13.96
CA PHE A 407 -9.96 -28.61 -14.75
C PHE A 407 -10.26 -29.42 -16.03
N ASP A 408 -11.53 -29.67 -16.36
CA ASP A 408 -11.93 -30.71 -17.32
C ASP A 408 -11.95 -30.27 -18.80
N ALA A 409 -11.77 -28.97 -19.10
CA ALA A 409 -11.65 -28.50 -20.49
C ALA A 409 -10.22 -28.65 -21.08
N PHE A 410 -9.21 -28.89 -20.24
CA PHE A 410 -7.80 -28.93 -20.67
C PHE A 410 -7.38 -30.21 -21.38
N SER A 411 -8.17 -31.28 -21.31
CA SER A 411 -7.93 -32.53 -22.05
C SER A 411 -8.20 -32.39 -23.56
N HIS A 412 -9.05 -31.45 -23.98
CA HIS A 412 -9.37 -31.23 -25.40
C HIS A 412 -8.40 -30.28 -26.13
N LEU A 413 -7.74 -29.37 -25.42
CA LEU A 413 -6.81 -28.39 -26.03
C LEU A 413 -5.42 -28.97 -26.34
N GLY A 414 -5.09 -30.16 -25.83
CA GLY A 414 -3.84 -30.87 -26.16
C GLY A 414 -3.80 -31.52 -27.54
N CYS A 415 -4.92 -31.54 -28.29
CA CYS A 415 -5.04 -32.30 -29.54
C CYS A 415 -4.95 -31.47 -30.83
N LEU A 416 -4.98 -30.12 -30.77
CA LEU A 416 -5.19 -29.28 -31.96
C LEU A 416 -3.99 -28.37 -32.23
N GLY A 417 -2.85 -28.95 -32.61
CA GLY A 417 -1.64 -28.17 -32.90
C GLY A 417 -1.87 -26.97 -33.83
N LEU A 418 -1.29 -25.82 -33.42
CA LEU A 418 -1.04 -24.53 -34.13
C LEU A 418 -1.97 -23.34 -33.78
N PHE A 419 -1.54 -22.06 -33.74
CA PHE A 419 -0.30 -21.37 -33.34
C PHE A 419 -0.66 -19.87 -33.08
N GLU A 420 0.25 -19.14 -32.40
CA GLU A 420 0.37 -17.66 -32.26
C GLU A 420 -0.20 -16.93 -31.02
N CYS A 421 -1.33 -17.29 -30.40
CA CYS A 421 -1.66 -16.80 -29.04
C CYS A 421 -1.22 -17.76 -27.92
N ILE A 422 -1.05 -19.04 -28.26
CA ILE A 422 -0.39 -20.04 -27.41
C ILE A 422 1.11 -19.71 -27.27
N TYR A 423 1.72 -19.05 -28.26
CA TYR A 423 3.17 -18.79 -28.31
C TYR A 423 3.69 -18.04 -27.08
N PHE A 424 2.95 -17.08 -26.54
CA PHE A 424 3.39 -16.32 -25.36
C PHE A 424 3.38 -17.18 -24.08
N HIS A 425 2.32 -17.98 -23.86
CA HIS A 425 2.21 -18.83 -22.68
C HIS A 425 3.03 -20.13 -22.80
N SER A 426 3.16 -20.68 -24.00
CA SER A 426 4.01 -21.85 -24.28
C SER A 426 5.48 -21.49 -24.27
N GLU A 427 5.92 -20.35 -24.85
CA GLU A 427 7.32 -19.92 -24.73
C GLU A 427 7.64 -19.48 -23.30
N PHE A 428 6.70 -18.95 -22.52
CA PHE A 428 6.89 -18.71 -21.09
C PHE A 428 7.14 -20.03 -20.32
N TYR A 429 6.29 -21.04 -20.53
CA TYR A 429 6.46 -22.34 -19.89
C TYR A 429 7.70 -23.08 -20.39
N LEU A 430 7.99 -23.02 -21.69
CA LEU A 430 9.17 -23.63 -22.31
C LEU A 430 10.46 -22.95 -21.87
N THR A 431 10.50 -21.62 -21.77
CA THR A 431 11.68 -20.88 -21.28
C THR A 431 11.94 -21.20 -19.80
N ARG A 432 10.89 -21.30 -18.98
CA ARG A 432 11.01 -21.71 -17.57
C ARG A 432 11.48 -23.17 -17.45
N TYR A 433 10.95 -24.07 -18.27
CA TYR A 433 11.34 -25.48 -18.31
C TYR A 433 12.80 -25.66 -18.78
N LEU A 434 13.19 -24.98 -19.86
CA LEU A 434 14.56 -25.01 -20.39
C LEU A 434 15.56 -24.42 -19.39
N PHE A 435 15.20 -23.36 -18.67
CA PHE A 435 16.05 -22.78 -17.62
C PHE A 435 16.29 -23.75 -16.46
N VAL A 436 15.25 -24.42 -15.99
CA VAL A 436 15.38 -25.47 -14.95
C VAL A 436 16.19 -26.66 -15.47
N THR A 437 16.02 -27.03 -16.73
CA THR A 437 16.76 -28.14 -17.36
C THR A 437 18.24 -27.78 -17.52
N ALA A 438 18.57 -26.58 -17.98
CA ALA A 438 19.94 -26.09 -18.09
C ALA A 438 20.62 -26.02 -16.72
N LEU A 439 19.91 -25.55 -15.68
CA LEU A 439 20.42 -25.58 -14.31
C LEU A 439 20.70 -27.02 -13.86
N ASN A 440 19.81 -27.97 -14.15
CA ASN A 440 20.03 -29.38 -13.83
C ASN A 440 21.20 -30.01 -14.61
N GLU A 441 21.42 -29.64 -15.87
CA GLU A 441 22.58 -30.09 -16.65
C GLU A 441 23.90 -29.56 -16.07
N VAL A 442 23.93 -28.29 -15.65
CA VAL A 442 25.07 -27.68 -14.96
C VAL A 442 25.32 -28.35 -13.61
N VAL A 443 24.26 -28.64 -12.83
CA VAL A 443 24.35 -29.39 -11.56
C VAL A 443 24.93 -30.79 -11.79
N GLN A 444 24.60 -31.44 -12.91
CA GLN A 444 25.11 -32.76 -13.29
C GLN A 444 26.52 -32.73 -13.91
N GLY A 445 27.19 -31.58 -13.95
CA GLY A 445 28.54 -31.43 -14.52
C GLY A 445 28.60 -31.54 -16.05
N LYS A 446 27.47 -31.41 -16.75
CA LYS A 446 27.42 -31.34 -18.21
C LYS A 446 27.69 -29.91 -18.68
N ASN A 447 28.17 -29.76 -19.92
CA ASN A 447 28.48 -28.45 -20.51
C ASN A 447 27.19 -27.70 -20.89
N GLY A 448 26.50 -27.12 -19.90
CA GLY A 448 25.22 -26.40 -20.07
C GLY A 448 25.34 -25.03 -20.77
N ALA A 449 26.53 -24.66 -21.25
CA ALA A 449 26.78 -23.38 -21.92
C ALA A 449 25.93 -23.23 -23.20
N GLU A 450 25.84 -24.27 -24.03
CA GLU A 450 25.03 -24.23 -25.26
C GLU A 450 23.53 -24.06 -24.96
N THR A 451 23.02 -24.80 -23.96
CA THR A 451 21.63 -24.70 -23.50
C THR A 451 21.33 -23.28 -22.98
N MET A 452 22.25 -22.69 -22.23
CA MET A 452 22.11 -21.33 -21.71
C MET A 452 22.21 -20.23 -22.78
N TYR A 453 23.08 -20.38 -23.78
CA TYR A 453 23.13 -19.46 -24.94
C TYR A 453 21.84 -19.51 -25.78
N ALA A 454 21.26 -20.70 -25.96
CA ALA A 454 19.98 -20.85 -26.65
C ALA A 454 18.83 -20.17 -25.88
N ILE A 455 18.81 -20.25 -24.56
CA ILE A 455 17.82 -19.57 -23.71
C ILE A 455 17.97 -18.05 -23.83
N ARG A 456 19.20 -17.52 -23.78
CA ARG A 456 19.47 -16.08 -23.94
C ARG A 456 18.96 -15.53 -25.27
N GLY A 457 19.20 -16.25 -26.38
CA GLY A 457 18.74 -15.83 -27.71
C GLY A 457 17.21 -15.78 -27.84
N LYS A 458 16.47 -16.64 -27.13
CA LYS A 458 15.00 -16.57 -27.05
C LYS A 458 14.52 -15.43 -26.13
N PHE A 459 15.24 -15.19 -25.05
CA PHE A 459 14.95 -14.15 -24.06
C PHE A 459 15.09 -12.73 -24.62
N ASP A 460 16.16 -12.47 -25.39
CA ASP A 460 16.40 -11.17 -26.01
C ASP A 460 15.32 -10.82 -27.05
N LYS A 461 14.74 -11.82 -27.72
CA LYS A 461 13.60 -11.64 -28.64
C LYS A 461 12.31 -11.24 -27.91
N LEU A 462 12.05 -11.81 -26.72
CA LEU A 462 10.87 -11.46 -25.90
C LEU A 462 10.94 -10.03 -25.35
N LEU A 463 12.12 -9.57 -24.95
CA LEU A 463 12.33 -8.19 -24.45
C LEU A 463 12.17 -7.13 -25.55
N TYR A 464 12.49 -7.47 -26.81
CA TYR A 464 12.34 -6.55 -27.95
C TYR A 464 10.87 -6.17 -28.23
N VAL A 465 9.93 -7.07 -27.94
CA VAL A 465 8.48 -6.88 -28.19
C VAL A 465 7.84 -5.87 -27.23
N PHE A 466 8.38 -5.66 -26.03
CA PHE A 466 7.76 -4.84 -24.97
C PHE A 466 8.49 -3.51 -24.68
N ARG A 467 8.75 -2.71 -25.72
CA ARG A 467 9.54 -1.46 -25.62
C ARG A 467 8.91 -0.30 -24.81
N LYS A 468 7.67 -0.38 -24.32
CA LYS A 468 7.08 0.64 -23.43
C LYS A 468 6.31 0.00 -22.26
N PRO A 469 6.76 0.15 -21.00
CA PRO A 469 6.02 -0.37 -19.86
C PRO A 469 4.85 0.55 -19.47
N LEU A 470 3.65 -0.03 -19.36
CA LEU A 470 2.53 0.54 -18.61
C LEU A 470 2.82 0.40 -17.10
N LYS A 471 2.34 1.34 -16.27
CA LYS A 471 2.72 1.44 -14.85
C LYS A 471 2.46 0.18 -14.00
N ASN A 472 1.55 -0.71 -14.43
CA ASN A 472 1.19 -1.94 -13.71
C ASN A 472 2.05 -3.18 -14.04
N THR A 473 2.93 -3.13 -15.05
CA THR A 473 3.82 -4.26 -15.42
C THR A 473 5.16 -4.28 -14.66
N THR A 474 5.37 -3.35 -13.74
CA THR A 474 6.67 -3.09 -13.08
C THR A 474 7.15 -4.20 -12.14
N TYR A 475 6.26 -4.92 -11.45
CA TYR A 475 6.66 -5.98 -10.52
C TYR A 475 7.18 -7.24 -11.24
N ILE A 476 6.49 -7.66 -12.31
CA ILE A 476 6.89 -8.80 -13.13
C ILE A 476 8.20 -8.43 -13.84
N LEU A 477 8.25 -7.31 -14.58
CA LEU A 477 9.47 -6.87 -15.28
C LEU A 477 10.70 -6.71 -14.36
N LYS A 478 10.50 -6.34 -13.08
CA LYS A 478 11.57 -6.29 -12.08
C LYS A 478 12.15 -7.69 -11.79
N LYS A 479 11.29 -8.68 -11.51
CA LYS A 479 11.74 -10.08 -11.32
C LYS A 479 12.41 -10.66 -12.57
N TRP A 480 11.97 -10.27 -13.77
CA TRP A 480 12.59 -10.67 -15.03
C TRP A 480 13.99 -10.06 -15.23
N ARG A 481 14.19 -8.81 -14.81
CA ARG A 481 15.49 -8.15 -14.86
C ARG A 481 16.48 -8.77 -13.87
N ASP A 482 16.00 -9.19 -12.71
CA ASP A 482 16.81 -9.92 -11.72
C ASP A 482 17.21 -11.31 -12.24
N LEU A 483 16.30 -12.03 -12.91
CA LEU A 483 16.58 -13.32 -13.56
C LEU A 483 17.62 -13.17 -14.70
N ALA A 484 17.48 -12.15 -15.53
CA ALA A 484 18.44 -11.85 -16.60
C ALA A 484 19.84 -11.51 -16.04
N GLY A 485 19.90 -10.76 -14.94
CA GLY A 485 21.14 -10.47 -14.23
C GLY A 485 21.82 -11.73 -13.68
N MET A 486 21.05 -12.63 -13.07
CA MET A 486 21.54 -13.93 -12.59
C MET A 486 22.05 -14.81 -13.75
N MET A 487 21.34 -14.85 -14.87
CA MET A 487 21.76 -15.57 -16.08
C MET A 487 23.07 -15.02 -16.65
N GLY A 488 23.21 -13.69 -16.73
CA GLY A 488 24.45 -13.05 -17.18
C GLY A 488 25.65 -13.42 -16.32
N LEU A 489 25.47 -13.41 -15.00
CA LEU A 489 26.51 -13.78 -14.03
C LEU A 489 26.89 -15.26 -14.11
N CYS A 490 25.92 -16.16 -14.19
CA CYS A 490 26.19 -17.60 -14.38
C CYS A 490 26.98 -17.86 -15.66
N MET A 491 26.66 -17.16 -16.76
CA MET A 491 27.37 -17.32 -18.03
C MET A 491 28.81 -16.81 -17.96
N THR A 492 29.06 -15.70 -17.28
CA THR A 492 30.42 -15.18 -17.08
C THR A 492 31.26 -16.13 -16.23
N CYS A 493 30.72 -16.63 -15.11
CA CYS A 493 31.43 -17.57 -14.25
C CYS A 493 31.71 -18.92 -14.95
N LEU A 494 30.76 -19.43 -15.76
CA LEU A 494 30.97 -20.64 -16.57
C LEU A 494 32.04 -20.45 -17.65
N ALA A 495 32.07 -19.29 -18.32
CA ALA A 495 33.09 -18.96 -19.31
C ALA A 495 34.50 -18.85 -18.69
N GLU A 496 34.60 -18.34 -17.46
CA GLU A 496 35.86 -18.18 -16.73
C GLU A 496 36.25 -19.43 -15.89
N LYS A 497 35.46 -20.51 -15.94
CA LYS A 497 35.61 -21.71 -15.10
C LYS A 497 35.71 -21.41 -13.59
N GLN A 498 35.06 -20.33 -13.14
CA GLN A 498 35.02 -19.96 -11.74
C GLN A 498 33.83 -20.60 -11.04
N ASP A 499 34.00 -20.95 -9.77
CA ASP A 499 32.90 -21.38 -8.93
C ASP A 499 31.91 -20.21 -8.77
N PHE A 500 30.69 -20.38 -9.30
CA PHE A 500 29.76 -19.27 -9.46
C PHE A 500 28.99 -18.99 -8.16
N LEU A 501 28.92 -19.95 -7.24
CA LEU A 501 28.12 -19.89 -6.01
C LEU A 501 28.54 -18.73 -5.07
N PRO A 502 29.85 -18.47 -4.84
CA PRO A 502 30.31 -17.34 -4.02
C PRO A 502 29.98 -15.98 -4.65
N VAL A 503 30.08 -15.87 -5.98
CA VAL A 503 29.78 -14.63 -6.72
C VAL A 503 28.27 -14.35 -6.71
N LEU A 504 27.46 -15.40 -6.87
CA LEU A 504 26.00 -15.29 -6.82
C LEU A 504 25.49 -14.92 -5.41
N LYS A 505 26.14 -15.42 -4.35
CA LYS A 505 25.90 -14.98 -2.96
C LYS A 505 26.22 -13.51 -2.74
N GLN A 506 27.29 -13.01 -3.35
CA GLN A 506 27.73 -11.62 -3.21
C GLN A 506 26.76 -10.63 -3.86
N PHE A 507 26.26 -10.94 -5.06
CA PHE A 507 25.40 -10.01 -5.82
C PHE A 507 23.90 -10.26 -5.64
N TYR A 508 23.48 -11.49 -5.31
CA TYR A 508 22.07 -11.90 -5.18
C TYR A 508 21.83 -12.83 -3.98
N PRO A 509 22.05 -12.36 -2.74
CA PRO A 509 22.05 -13.20 -1.53
C PRO A 509 20.72 -13.92 -1.29
N ILE A 510 19.59 -13.27 -1.57
CA ILE A 510 18.23 -13.84 -1.40
C ILE A 510 17.95 -14.97 -2.42
N SER A 511 18.52 -14.87 -3.62
CA SER A 511 18.35 -15.89 -4.66
C SER A 511 19.35 -17.05 -4.50
N SER A 512 20.48 -16.80 -3.85
CA SER A 512 21.50 -17.82 -3.60
C SER A 512 21.01 -18.91 -2.63
N SER A 513 20.22 -18.56 -1.63
CA SER A 513 19.64 -19.51 -0.67
C SER A 513 18.58 -20.44 -1.31
N LEU A 514 17.91 -19.98 -2.37
CA LEU A 514 17.01 -20.80 -3.19
C LEU A 514 17.75 -21.88 -3.98
N LEU A 515 19.00 -21.63 -4.37
CA LEU A 515 19.81 -22.56 -5.16
C LEU A 515 20.51 -23.60 -4.30
N GLU A 516 20.95 -23.26 -3.08
CA GLU A 516 21.59 -24.22 -2.15
C GLU A 516 20.69 -25.43 -1.82
N GLY A 517 19.36 -25.24 -1.78
CA GLY A 517 18.41 -26.34 -1.61
C GLY A 517 18.27 -27.26 -2.83
N VAL A 518 18.58 -26.77 -4.03
CA VAL A 518 18.50 -27.53 -5.29
C VAL A 518 19.73 -28.42 -5.47
N PHE A 519 20.92 -27.98 -5.04
CA PHE A 519 22.17 -28.75 -5.16
C PHE A 519 22.27 -29.91 -4.14
N GLY A 520 21.42 -29.93 -3.10
CA GLY A 520 21.39 -30.99 -2.08
C GLY A 520 20.35 -32.10 -2.28
N ALA A 521 19.40 -31.96 -3.21
CA ALA A 521 18.27 -32.89 -3.38
C ALA A 521 18.46 -33.82 -4.59
N THR A 522 18.45 -35.14 -4.37
CA THR A 522 18.86 -36.14 -5.37
C THR A 522 17.75 -36.64 -6.30
N THR A 523 16.54 -36.08 -6.26
CA THR A 523 15.45 -36.52 -7.17
C THR A 523 14.62 -35.37 -7.76
N SER A 524 14.21 -35.52 -9.03
CA SER A 524 13.54 -34.48 -9.83
C SER A 524 12.16 -34.07 -9.30
N GLN A 525 11.51 -34.88 -8.47
CA GLN A 525 10.23 -34.54 -7.82
C GLN A 525 10.39 -33.60 -6.61
N GLU A 526 11.57 -33.58 -5.97
CA GLU A 526 11.83 -32.73 -4.80
C GLU A 526 12.13 -31.28 -5.21
N VAL A 527 12.72 -31.05 -6.38
CA VAL A 527 12.97 -29.72 -6.93
C VAL A 527 11.67 -28.94 -7.18
N SER A 528 10.61 -29.62 -7.61
CA SER A 528 9.26 -29.03 -7.73
C SER A 528 8.59 -28.75 -6.37
N ARG A 529 8.99 -29.43 -5.30
CA ARG A 529 8.49 -29.17 -3.93
C ARG A 529 9.26 -28.05 -3.22
N PHE A 530 10.54 -27.86 -3.55
CA PHE A 530 11.41 -26.88 -2.90
C PHE A 530 11.14 -25.42 -3.31
N ILE A 531 10.53 -25.18 -4.47
CA ILE A 531 10.25 -23.82 -4.98
C ILE A 531 9.12 -23.10 -4.20
N LEU A 532 8.47 -23.76 -3.23
CA LEU A 532 7.38 -23.21 -2.41
C LEU A 532 7.71 -23.15 -0.91
N SER A 533 8.95 -22.87 -0.52
CA SER A 533 9.23 -22.37 0.83
C SER A 533 8.86 -20.88 0.92
N ILE A 534 7.60 -20.63 1.29
CA ILE A 534 6.98 -19.33 1.61
C ILE A 534 7.63 -18.74 2.89
N PRO A 535 7.63 -17.40 3.10
CA PRO A 535 8.47 -16.72 4.08
C PRO A 535 8.21 -17.16 5.52
N ALA A 536 9.26 -17.13 6.35
CA ALA A 536 9.26 -17.51 7.76
C ALA A 536 8.43 -16.60 8.70
N GLU A 537 7.59 -15.71 8.19
CA GLU A 537 6.69 -14.88 9.00
C GLU A 537 5.36 -14.71 8.28
N TYR A 538 4.28 -15.22 8.88
CA TYR A 538 2.93 -14.85 8.47
C TYR A 538 2.71 -13.37 8.82
N PRO A 539 1.94 -12.61 8.01
CA PRO A 539 1.61 -11.25 8.36
C PRO A 539 0.86 -11.23 9.69
N LYS A 540 1.32 -10.39 10.63
CA LYS A 540 0.68 -10.16 11.93
C LYS A 540 -0.82 -9.93 11.76
N GLN A 541 -1.63 -10.78 12.39
CA GLN A 541 -3.08 -10.63 12.37
C GLN A 541 -3.54 -10.03 13.70
N PHE A 542 -4.21 -8.89 13.62
CA PHE A 542 -4.77 -8.20 14.77
C PHE A 542 -6.25 -8.52 14.86
N PHE A 543 -6.68 -9.08 15.99
CA PHE A 543 -8.08 -9.30 16.27
C PHE A 543 -8.52 -8.49 17.48
N ILE A 544 -9.59 -7.71 17.30
CA ILE A 544 -10.17 -6.86 18.34
C ILE A 544 -11.51 -7.47 18.74
N PHE A 545 -11.68 -7.78 20.03
CA PHE A 545 -12.89 -8.42 20.51
C PHE A 545 -13.47 -7.74 21.77
N PRO A 546 -14.78 -7.44 21.77
CA PRO A 546 -15.45 -6.84 22.92
C PRO A 546 -16.01 -7.86 23.93
N ARG A 547 -15.83 -9.19 23.76
CA ARG A 547 -16.39 -10.23 24.65
C ARG A 547 -15.41 -11.41 24.82
N PRO A 548 -15.54 -12.23 25.88
CA PRO A 548 -14.87 -13.53 25.94
C PRO A 548 -15.33 -14.40 24.77
N ILE A 549 -14.40 -14.77 23.89
CA ILE A 549 -14.69 -15.50 22.65
C ILE A 549 -13.87 -16.79 22.63
N SER A 550 -14.52 -17.84 22.13
CA SER A 550 -13.84 -19.04 21.64
C SER A 550 -13.40 -18.75 20.20
N LEU A 551 -12.11 -18.57 19.99
CA LEU A 551 -11.51 -18.37 18.68
C LEU A 551 -11.26 -19.75 18.06
N ASN A 552 -11.94 -20.05 16.96
CA ASN A 552 -11.66 -21.24 16.14
C ASN A 552 -10.70 -20.84 15.03
N LEU A 553 -9.41 -21.07 15.23
CA LEU A 553 -8.42 -20.96 14.17
C LEU A 553 -8.46 -22.27 13.37
N HIS A 554 -9.19 -22.24 12.27
CA HIS A 554 -9.07 -23.25 11.23
C HIS A 554 -7.83 -22.93 10.41
N ILE A 555 -6.74 -23.66 10.65
CA ILE A 555 -5.59 -23.63 9.75
C ILE A 555 -5.98 -24.47 8.53
N ASN A 556 -6.77 -23.87 7.62
CA ASN A 556 -7.01 -24.44 6.30
C ASN A 556 -5.80 -24.09 5.45
N SER A 557 -4.85 -25.00 5.36
CA SER A 557 -3.78 -24.89 4.38
C SER A 557 -4.37 -25.26 3.01
N ASP A 558 -4.83 -24.28 2.23
CA ASP A 558 -5.16 -24.49 0.81
C ASP A 558 -3.91 -24.91 -0.01
N LEU A 559 -2.73 -24.83 0.61
CA LEU A 559 -1.52 -25.54 0.24
C LEU A 559 -1.37 -26.76 1.16
N TYR A 560 -1.46 -27.99 0.65
CA TYR A 560 -1.19 -29.23 1.38
C TYR A 560 0.14 -29.20 2.17
N ALA A 561 0.15 -28.62 3.37
CA ALA A 561 1.29 -28.65 4.27
C ALA A 561 1.19 -29.94 5.07
N LYS A 562 1.90 -30.98 4.62
CA LYS A 562 1.99 -32.25 5.35
C LYS A 562 2.88 -32.01 6.58
N ILE A 563 2.28 -31.65 7.71
CA ILE A 563 2.99 -31.50 8.99
C ILE A 563 3.62 -32.85 9.34
N SER A 564 4.95 -32.90 9.44
CA SER A 564 5.67 -34.11 9.85
C SER A 564 5.45 -34.37 11.34
N LYS A 565 5.30 -35.64 11.68
CA LYS A 565 5.22 -36.13 13.05
C LYS A 565 6.44 -35.62 13.86
N ASN A 566 6.20 -35.18 15.10
CA ASN A 566 7.20 -34.63 16.03
C ASN A 566 7.78 -33.26 15.64
N SER A 567 7.06 -32.47 14.84
CA SER A 567 7.44 -31.06 14.63
C SER A 567 7.08 -30.25 15.88
N GLU A 568 8.04 -29.46 16.36
CA GLU A 568 7.84 -28.52 17.46
C GLU A 568 7.26 -27.22 16.91
N PHE A 569 6.13 -26.80 17.48
CA PHE A 569 5.49 -25.52 17.17
C PHE A 569 5.53 -24.64 18.40
N VAL A 570 5.86 -23.36 18.21
CA VAL A 570 5.76 -22.34 19.25
C VAL A 570 4.64 -21.39 18.85
N LEU A 571 3.61 -21.30 19.69
CA LEU A 571 2.57 -20.31 19.54
C LEU A 571 2.86 -19.14 20.47
N GLU A 572 3.11 -17.96 19.91
CA GLU A 572 3.23 -16.73 20.68
C GLU A 572 1.92 -15.96 20.66
N LEU A 573 1.36 -15.73 21.84
CA LEU A 573 0.18 -14.90 22.04
C LEU A 573 0.54 -13.66 22.84
N SER A 574 0.19 -12.48 22.34
CA SER A 574 0.20 -11.25 23.14
C SER A 574 -1.24 -10.82 23.41
N ALA A 575 -1.57 -10.55 24.67
CA ALA A 575 -2.87 -10.10 25.13
C ALA A 575 -2.73 -8.72 25.78
N LYS A 576 -3.46 -7.72 25.29
CA LYS A 576 -3.54 -6.39 25.90
C LYS A 576 -4.92 -6.11 26.46
N VAL A 577 -4.98 -5.73 27.74
CA VAL A 577 -6.14 -5.35 28.53
C VAL A 577 -6.20 -3.83 28.67
N ARG A 578 -7.25 -3.21 28.12
CA ARG A 578 -7.56 -1.78 28.34
C ARG A 578 -8.53 -1.66 29.52
N GLU A 579 -8.15 -0.87 30.52
CA GLU A 579 -8.78 -0.68 31.84
C GLU A 579 -8.43 -1.74 32.90
N ILE A 580 -7.77 -1.27 33.96
CA ILE A 580 -7.26 -2.09 35.06
C ILE A 580 -7.98 -1.63 36.32
N SER A 581 -8.83 -2.49 36.88
CA SER A 581 -9.27 -2.33 38.28
C SER A 581 -8.04 -2.35 39.21
N HIS A 582 -8.12 -1.84 40.44
CA HIS A 582 -6.97 -1.74 41.37
C HIS A 582 -6.16 -3.04 41.63
N LYS A 583 -6.64 -4.21 41.16
CA LYS A 583 -5.85 -5.45 41.10
C LYS A 583 -5.76 -5.97 39.65
N PRO A 584 -4.56 -6.35 39.17
CA PRO A 584 -4.39 -6.88 37.82
C PRO A 584 -5.15 -8.20 37.66
N PRO A 585 -5.99 -8.35 36.61
CA PRO A 585 -6.72 -9.58 36.36
C PRO A 585 -5.79 -10.71 35.91
N VAL A 586 -6.29 -11.95 35.97
CA VAL A 586 -5.63 -13.14 35.43
C VAL A 586 -6.31 -13.51 34.12
N ILE A 587 -5.53 -13.78 33.07
CA ILE A 587 -6.07 -14.30 31.81
C ILE A 587 -5.84 -15.80 31.77
N ARG A 588 -6.91 -16.56 31.54
CA ARG A 588 -6.89 -18.00 31.30
C ARG A 588 -6.95 -18.26 29.79
N PHE A 589 -5.99 -19.02 29.30
CA PHE A 589 -5.92 -19.50 27.93
C PHE A 589 -6.17 -21.00 27.90
N ILE A 590 -7.15 -21.43 27.11
CA ILE A 590 -7.45 -22.84 26.85
C ILE A 590 -7.17 -23.10 25.37
N PHE A 591 -6.21 -23.97 25.11
CA PHE A 591 -5.81 -24.44 23.78
C PHE A 591 -6.37 -25.83 23.57
N LYS A 592 -7.10 -26.03 22.47
CA LYS A 592 -7.54 -27.34 22.03
C LYS A 592 -7.10 -27.58 20.60
N CYS A 593 -6.37 -28.66 20.36
CA CYS A 593 -6.00 -29.09 19.03
C CYS A 593 -6.72 -30.39 18.69
N ALA A 594 -7.36 -30.46 17.52
CA ALA A 594 -8.02 -31.66 17.02
C ALA A 594 -7.58 -31.98 15.59
N ASN A 595 -7.34 -33.27 15.31
CA ASN A 595 -7.11 -33.81 13.97
C ASN A 595 -8.37 -34.58 13.55
N GLY A 596 -9.20 -33.97 12.71
CA GLY A 596 -10.55 -34.46 12.45
C GLY A 596 -11.40 -34.52 13.72
N ASN A 597 -11.88 -35.71 14.10
CA ASN A 597 -12.70 -35.93 15.30
C ASN A 597 -11.89 -36.32 16.55
N LYS A 598 -10.56 -36.45 16.46
CA LYS A 598 -9.70 -36.82 17.61
C LYS A 598 -9.06 -35.57 18.20
N GLU A 599 -9.35 -35.25 19.46
CA GLU A 599 -8.59 -34.25 20.22
C GLU A 599 -7.17 -34.80 20.48
N GLU A 600 -6.15 -34.07 20.04
CA GLU A 600 -4.73 -34.44 20.20
C GLU A 600 -4.17 -33.91 21.53
N PHE A 601 -4.51 -32.67 21.90
CA PHE A 601 -4.16 -32.11 23.19
C PHE A 601 -5.10 -30.99 23.63
N CYS A 602 -5.20 -30.81 24.94
CA CYS A 602 -5.85 -29.68 25.60
C CYS A 602 -4.88 -29.10 26.65
N ILE A 603 -4.47 -27.85 26.47
CA ILE A 603 -3.55 -27.17 27.40
C ILE A 603 -4.25 -25.96 27.99
N GLU A 604 -4.21 -25.83 29.31
CA GLU A 604 -4.73 -24.69 30.04
C GLU A 604 -3.59 -23.95 30.73
N LYS A 605 -3.51 -22.64 30.52
CA LYS A 605 -2.51 -21.77 31.14
C LYS A 605 -3.16 -20.49 31.64
N GLU A 606 -2.87 -20.14 32.89
CA GLU A 606 -3.25 -18.87 33.47
C GLU A 606 -2.03 -17.96 33.59
N LYS A 607 -2.19 -16.68 33.24
CA LYS A 607 -1.11 -15.70 33.36
C LYS A 607 -1.64 -14.37 33.88
N GLN A 608 -0.96 -13.86 34.90
CA GLN A 608 -1.27 -12.57 35.51
C GLN A 608 -0.90 -11.44 34.55
N VAL A 609 -1.81 -10.48 34.37
CA VAL A 609 -1.57 -9.31 33.50
C VAL A 609 -0.61 -8.35 34.22
N SER A 610 0.37 -7.82 33.49
CA SER A 610 1.26 -6.80 34.04
C SER A 610 0.51 -5.51 34.38
N ALA A 611 1.11 -4.65 35.21
CA ALA A 611 0.55 -3.32 35.49
C ALA A 611 0.37 -2.45 34.23
N ALA A 612 1.10 -2.75 33.14
CA ALA A 612 0.96 -2.10 31.84
C ALA A 612 -0.23 -2.63 31.00
N GLY A 613 -1.00 -3.57 31.53
CA GLY A 613 -2.13 -4.20 30.84
C GLY A 613 -1.71 -5.20 29.77
N VAL A 614 -0.45 -5.64 29.70
CA VAL A 614 0.03 -6.58 28.68
C VAL A 614 0.40 -7.92 29.30
N CYS A 615 0.07 -9.01 28.62
CA CYS A 615 0.38 -10.38 28.97
C CYS A 615 0.82 -11.14 27.71
N SER A 616 2.04 -11.69 27.69
CA SER A 616 2.52 -12.51 26.58
C SER A 616 2.64 -13.96 27.01
N LEU A 617 2.17 -14.93 26.22
CA LEU A 617 2.30 -16.36 26.48
C LEU A 617 2.95 -17.03 25.27
N SER A 618 4.06 -17.73 25.52
CA SER A 618 4.67 -18.62 24.52
C SER A 618 4.37 -20.06 24.93
N LEU A 619 3.76 -20.82 24.04
CA LEU A 619 3.36 -22.20 24.28
C LEU A 619 4.03 -23.11 23.25
N PRO A 620 5.10 -23.84 23.63
CA PRO A 620 5.60 -24.92 22.80
C PRO A 620 4.64 -26.10 22.85
N PHE A 621 4.32 -26.70 21.70
CA PHE A 621 3.58 -27.96 21.60
C PHE A 621 4.12 -28.81 20.46
N MET A 622 3.97 -30.14 20.59
CA MET A 622 4.34 -31.11 19.58
C MET A 622 3.12 -31.82 19.03
N LEU A 623 3.07 -32.00 17.71
CA LEU A 623 2.03 -32.78 17.04
C LEU A 623 2.51 -34.22 16.83
N ASN A 624 1.78 -35.17 17.39
CA ASN A 624 2.15 -36.59 17.39
C ASN A 624 1.67 -37.34 16.14
N SER A 625 0.82 -36.71 15.33
CA SER A 625 0.32 -37.24 14.06
C SER A 625 0.56 -36.27 12.91
N SER A 626 0.46 -36.76 11.69
CA SER A 626 0.41 -35.93 10.47
C SER A 626 -1.04 -35.79 10.03
N GLY A 627 -1.51 -34.59 9.68
CA GLY A 627 -2.90 -34.37 9.26
C GLY A 627 -3.30 -32.90 9.22
N ILE A 628 -4.60 -32.66 9.05
CA ILE A 628 -5.19 -31.31 9.13
C ILE A 628 -5.61 -31.10 10.58
N PHE A 629 -5.11 -30.02 11.19
CA PHE A 629 -5.38 -29.70 12.60
C PHE A 629 -6.24 -28.45 12.72
N ALA A 630 -7.26 -28.52 13.58
CA ALA A 630 -8.02 -27.37 14.03
C ALA A 630 -7.51 -26.93 15.40
N LEU A 631 -7.06 -25.69 15.53
CA LEU A 631 -6.61 -25.11 16.80
C LEU A 631 -7.69 -24.15 17.32
N ARG A 632 -8.27 -24.47 18.47
CA ARG A 632 -9.24 -23.61 19.17
C ARG A 632 -8.56 -22.97 20.36
N ILE A 633 -8.57 -21.64 20.41
CA ILE A 633 -8.01 -20.83 21.49
C ILE A 633 -9.16 -20.10 22.18
N LYS A 634 -9.40 -20.39 23.46
CA LYS A 634 -10.34 -19.63 24.28
C LYS A 634 -9.53 -18.81 25.29
N ALA A 635 -9.68 -17.48 25.25
CA ALA A 635 -9.13 -16.60 26.28
C ALA A 635 -10.28 -16.06 27.14
N SER A 636 -10.17 -16.21 28.46
CA SER A 636 -11.13 -15.64 29.42
C SER A 636 -10.42 -14.85 30.52
N ILE A 637 -11.03 -13.74 30.92
CA ILE A 637 -10.54 -12.90 32.03
C ILE A 637 -11.17 -13.42 33.31
N LEU A 638 -10.34 -13.72 34.29
CA LEU A 638 -10.76 -14.12 35.63
C LEU A 638 -10.63 -12.94 36.59
N ASN A 639 -11.62 -12.78 37.46
CA ASN A 639 -11.50 -11.89 38.61
C ASN A 639 -10.60 -12.50 39.70
N ALA A 640 -10.34 -11.74 40.77
CA ALA A 640 -9.54 -12.21 41.91
C ALA A 640 -10.09 -13.45 42.63
N GLN A 641 -11.34 -13.84 42.36
CA GLN A 641 -12.01 -15.03 42.91
C GLN A 641 -12.02 -16.20 41.90
N GLY A 642 -11.33 -16.08 40.76
CA GLY A 642 -11.27 -17.12 39.72
C GLY A 642 -12.55 -17.26 38.87
N ARG A 643 -13.48 -16.30 38.92
CA ARG A 643 -14.72 -16.31 38.12
C ARG A 643 -14.53 -15.56 36.81
N GLU A 644 -15.03 -16.11 35.70
CA GLU A 644 -15.00 -15.45 34.38
C GLU A 644 -15.81 -14.14 34.41
N ILE A 645 -15.19 -13.04 33.98
CA ILE A 645 -15.84 -11.72 33.90
C ILE A 645 -16.51 -11.61 32.53
N GLY A 646 -17.84 -11.73 32.49
CA GLY A 646 -18.62 -11.78 31.25
C GLY A 646 -19.10 -10.44 30.68
N LYS A 647 -18.87 -9.30 31.34
CA LYS A 647 -19.38 -7.98 30.91
C LYS A 647 -18.29 -7.12 30.23
N PRO A 648 -18.59 -6.51 29.07
CA PRO A 648 -17.63 -5.78 28.22
C PRO A 648 -17.14 -4.43 28.80
N GLU A 649 -17.77 -3.94 29.87
CA GLU A 649 -17.52 -2.59 30.38
C GLU A 649 -16.18 -2.42 31.11
N HIS A 650 -15.38 -3.48 31.29
CA HIS A 650 -14.21 -3.44 32.19
C HIS A 650 -12.90 -3.95 31.59
N ALA A 651 -12.90 -4.52 30.38
CA ALA A 651 -11.68 -5.01 29.74
C ALA A 651 -11.89 -5.39 28.25
N GLU A 652 -11.00 -4.90 27.38
CA GLU A 652 -10.85 -5.32 25.98
C GLU A 652 -9.62 -6.25 25.87
N ILE A 653 -9.71 -7.42 25.22
CA ILE A 653 -8.54 -8.31 24.95
C ILE A 653 -8.17 -8.22 23.48
N ILE A 654 -6.95 -7.75 23.20
CA ILE A 654 -6.36 -7.80 21.87
C ILE A 654 -5.43 -9.01 21.81
N LEU A 655 -5.69 -9.99 20.93
CA LEU A 655 -4.82 -11.15 20.72
C LEU A 655 -3.97 -10.95 19.47
N GLU A 656 -2.64 -10.93 19.65
CA GLU A 656 -1.67 -11.04 18.55
C GLU A 656 -1.17 -12.50 18.51
N CYS A 657 -1.33 -13.16 17.36
CA CYS A 657 -0.79 -14.49 17.12
C CYS A 657 0.34 -14.35 16.10
N ILE A 658 1.53 -14.82 16.47
CA ILE A 658 2.73 -14.81 15.60
C ILE A 658 2.95 -16.20 15.05
#